data_AF-A0A1F9A0X4-F1
#
_entry.id   AF-A0A1F9A0X4-F1
#
_cell.length_a   1.000
_cell.length_b   1.000
_cell.length_c   1.000
_cell.angle_alpha   90.00
_cell.angle_beta   90.00
_cell.angle_gamma   90.00
#
_symmetry.space_group_name_H-M   'P 1'
#
loop_
_entity.id
_entity.type
_entity.pdbx_description
1 polymer ?
#
loop_
_entity_poly.entity_id
_entity_poly.type
_entity_poly.pdbx_seq_one_letter_code
_entity_poly.pdbx_strand_id
1 'polypeptide(L)'
;MKKLFGLAGLVLISIFPVLSWARGGGGCLEEGTPVLTPKGLIAIEKLKTDDRVWGISGGKLKEATVRAVINVQPEKYLEISTGEARLRITPEHPVMTAPGEYLQAAQLVPGRTVFFIKGKRLVPSQVQSIRNLAGKSPAYNLLVSPGGTFIAGNFVLHNKGCFLPDSPILMANGRETKISAVRPGDLLWAFNPDGHLVSTKARSIIKHEVEEYLLMKTDRATLRVTEEHPFYVGQGKFKTVEALKIGDTVMAFDGKWLTEQRIISMERIHQKTRVYNLQTDQPNTFFAHGLAVHNKGGGCFPTGTTITTPQGRKTIEQLAAGDEVLGVDAQGHTVRTQVKTIFINRNPLMKVETREGSFLATRDHPVSIGEGRFRQVGDLQAGDLINRWDNGRLIKEKIRGIHYTAGQGLVFNLEVDRPHTFIAEGFLVHNKGGGCLTAGTPINTPQGAISIEKLIPGNTVLAVDPQGKIIPSRVKKLFRTQALVLNLVTDAGSLRTTADHPMGCMDGDFILAGQLQPGQKVLVWKEGVLQPATVIKITREERELPVYNLSVEWPNTFLAAGFLTHNKGGGGFHSSSSRSSSGGSGGDLSFFQFLFVFFFVIIFFIIIIAVIASSASKAIKSKAENLDFVYPRNRIIPKAEKTEKLLAFLSQQDSAVAPAELRKLAETTFKKLQECWGKREYGPMGTLLMPNLFTQHTSQLQGLIRNHEINRIDDLKIEQIDLVNVRYTEKTTQREFTAFITALARDYYLDDRTGKFLRGDQTPARFQEFWTFQMMDGRWLLREIEQAGESDVLKEDNFAEMLTDDTLKGIYGEKAAPKGEAGPWLEKEVEQKATRIDRMLNFLSQTDKLWDRNQMLERARRIFLNVYLAREAGDPGKIPMEDLFPNVSENLRTQLVKWKEGGYVGEYRNLCVRKVELLLVRNYADNTQDEFTVRISAHAQQIIRKGEMVIREEAYVTPFEEYWTFGRLDGQWKLKELLPPGRGKGAVALENIDEESTPDQLQWYYRQPRAK
;
A
#
# COMPACT_ATOMS: atom_id res chain seq x y z
N MET A 1 67.14 19.79 -16.27
CA MET A 1 66.89 20.35 -17.63
C MET A 1 65.58 19.78 -18.18
N LYS A 2 65.16 20.22 -19.38
CA LYS A 2 63.89 19.90 -20.06
C LYS A 2 63.68 18.39 -20.34
N LYS A 3 62.43 17.90 -20.19
CA LYS A 3 61.65 17.05 -21.15
C LYS A 3 62.23 15.65 -21.52
N LEU A 4 61.54 14.68 -22.16
CA LEU A 4 60.15 14.52 -22.67
C LEU A 4 59.76 13.01 -22.74
N PHE A 5 58.50 12.64 -22.45
CA PHE A 5 57.71 11.47 -22.95
C PHE A 5 58.28 10.01 -22.84
N GLY A 6 57.46 8.94 -22.91
CA GLY A 6 55.99 8.88 -22.84
C GLY A 6 55.37 7.49 -23.09
N LEU A 7 54.20 7.26 -22.46
CA LEU A 7 53.12 6.28 -22.70
C LEU A 7 53.33 4.75 -22.75
N ALA A 8 52.25 4.05 -22.37
CA ALA A 8 51.84 2.67 -22.71
C ALA A 8 52.69 1.48 -22.18
N GLY A 9 52.35 1.00 -20.98
CA GLY A 9 52.72 -0.35 -20.51
C GLY A 9 51.54 -1.33 -20.58
N LEU A 10 51.79 -2.54 -21.08
CA LEU A 10 50.80 -3.64 -21.17
C LEU A 10 51.10 -4.73 -20.13
N VAL A 11 50.13 -4.99 -19.23
CA VAL A 11 49.55 -6.33 -18.95
C VAL A 11 50.41 -7.44 -18.25
N LEU A 12 49.79 -8.13 -17.25
CA LEU A 12 50.20 -9.34 -16.49
C LEU A 12 51.34 -9.14 -15.42
N ILE A 13 51.46 -9.92 -14.32
CA ILE A 13 50.75 -11.13 -13.83
C ILE A 13 50.71 -11.25 -12.28
N SER A 14 49.59 -11.74 -11.70
CA SER A 14 49.37 -12.32 -10.34
C SER A 14 49.81 -11.50 -9.08
N ILE A 15 49.37 -11.74 -7.83
CA ILE A 15 48.85 -12.92 -7.09
C ILE A 15 47.55 -12.61 -6.30
N PHE A 16 46.79 -13.65 -5.95
CA PHE A 16 45.53 -13.67 -5.17
C PHE A 16 45.58 -12.96 -3.80
N PRO A 17 44.42 -12.53 -3.28
CA PRO A 17 43.71 -13.40 -2.33
C PRO A 17 42.30 -13.86 -2.79
N VAL A 18 41.84 -14.92 -2.13
CA VAL A 18 40.55 -15.61 -2.33
C VAL A 18 39.35 -14.66 -2.10
N LEU A 19 38.37 -14.66 -3.00
CA LEU A 19 37.05 -14.05 -2.76
C LEU A 19 35.92 -15.08 -2.81
N SER A 20 35.12 -15.11 -1.73
CA SER A 20 33.99 -16.01 -1.51
C SER A 20 32.77 -15.62 -2.34
N TRP A 21 32.01 -16.61 -2.79
CA TRP A 21 30.74 -16.42 -3.50
C TRP A 21 29.59 -16.13 -2.53
N ALA A 22 28.51 -15.50 -3.02
CA ALA A 22 27.29 -15.19 -2.26
C ALA A 22 26.02 -15.59 -3.05
N ARG A 23 25.03 -16.21 -2.37
CA ARG A 23 23.89 -16.95 -2.96
C ARG A 23 22.53 -16.19 -3.04
N GLY A 24 21.52 -16.65 -2.28
CA GLY A 24 20.27 -15.95 -1.93
C GLY A 24 19.00 -16.82 -2.01
N GLY A 25 18.21 -17.06 -0.95
CA GLY A 25 18.28 -16.46 0.39
C GLY A 25 17.46 -17.10 1.52
N GLY A 26 18.16 -17.44 2.61
CA GLY A 26 17.62 -18.06 3.83
C GLY A 26 17.72 -19.59 3.80
N GLY A 27 18.30 -20.16 4.86
CA GLY A 27 18.77 -21.53 4.84
C GLY A 27 17.71 -22.63 4.72
N CYS A 28 18.18 -23.83 4.39
CA CYS A 28 17.41 -25.04 4.12
C CYS A 28 18.11 -26.27 4.77
N LEU A 29 17.46 -27.43 4.71
CA LEU A 29 17.84 -28.69 5.35
C LEU A 29 17.87 -29.81 4.32
N GLU A 30 18.79 -30.78 4.43
CA GLU A 30 18.88 -31.86 3.44
C GLU A 30 17.59 -32.69 3.36
N GLU A 31 17.23 -33.12 2.15
CA GLU A 31 16.19 -34.11 1.88
C GLU A 31 16.26 -35.31 2.86
N GLY A 32 15.11 -35.76 3.35
CA GLY A 32 15.02 -36.80 4.37
C GLY A 32 15.12 -36.30 5.82
N THR A 33 15.47 -35.02 6.06
CA THR A 33 15.55 -34.46 7.43
C THR A 33 14.20 -34.58 8.15
N PRO A 34 14.11 -35.28 9.30
CA PRO A 34 12.84 -35.54 9.97
C PRO A 34 12.38 -34.32 10.80
N VAL A 35 11.19 -33.81 10.51
CA VAL A 35 10.52 -32.71 11.22
C VAL A 35 9.48 -33.27 12.18
N LEU A 36 9.38 -32.70 13.38
CA LEU A 36 8.45 -33.12 14.42
C LEU A 36 7.04 -32.58 14.16
N THR A 37 6.03 -33.46 14.13
CA THR A 37 4.63 -33.12 13.87
C THR A 37 3.69 -33.73 14.94
N PRO A 38 2.43 -33.29 15.05
CA PRO A 38 1.43 -33.99 15.86
C PRO A 38 1.18 -35.45 15.44
N LYS A 39 1.60 -35.85 14.24
CA LYS A 39 1.49 -37.21 13.69
C LYS A 39 2.80 -38.03 13.81
N GLY A 40 3.83 -37.50 14.48
CA GLY A 40 5.16 -38.12 14.58
C GLY A 40 6.23 -37.39 13.77
N LEU A 41 7.35 -38.06 13.48
CA LEU A 41 8.42 -37.50 12.63
C LEU A 41 8.06 -37.69 11.14
N ILE A 42 8.03 -36.60 10.38
CA ILE A 42 7.78 -36.59 8.93
C ILE A 42 8.97 -35.92 8.24
N ALA A 43 9.54 -36.57 7.23
CA ALA A 43 10.66 -36.00 6.47
C ALA A 43 10.26 -34.72 5.72
N ILE A 44 11.13 -33.71 5.75
CA ILE A 44 10.81 -32.32 5.39
C ILE A 44 10.26 -32.15 3.96
N GLU A 45 10.73 -32.95 3.02
CA GLU A 45 10.28 -32.95 1.62
C GLU A 45 8.84 -33.47 1.42
N LYS A 46 8.31 -34.18 2.42
CA LYS A 46 6.96 -34.78 2.40
C LYS A 46 5.90 -33.91 3.05
N LEU A 47 6.30 -32.89 3.82
CA LEU A 47 5.41 -31.87 4.37
C LEU A 47 4.91 -30.94 3.27
N LYS A 48 3.71 -30.39 3.46
CA LYS A 48 3.01 -29.52 2.49
C LYS A 48 2.42 -28.30 3.19
N THR A 49 1.90 -27.36 2.41
CA THR A 49 1.13 -26.24 2.96
C THR A 49 -0.09 -26.75 3.73
N ASP A 50 -0.34 -26.10 4.87
CA ASP A 50 -1.29 -26.37 5.93
C ASP A 50 -1.10 -27.67 6.74
N ASP A 51 -0.01 -28.42 6.54
CA ASP A 51 0.44 -29.44 7.50
C ASP A 51 0.81 -28.82 8.85
N ARG A 52 0.66 -29.62 9.91
CA ARG A 52 0.96 -29.22 11.29
C ARG A 52 2.32 -29.74 11.73
N VAL A 53 3.12 -28.85 12.30
CA VAL A 53 4.46 -29.12 12.84
C VAL A 53 4.55 -28.60 14.27
N TRP A 54 5.48 -29.13 15.06
CA TRP A 54 5.79 -28.59 16.37
C TRP A 54 6.91 -27.56 16.28
N GLY A 55 6.66 -26.40 16.90
CA GLY A 55 7.64 -25.35 17.15
C GLY A 55 7.72 -25.01 18.63
N ILE A 56 8.48 -23.95 18.92
CA ILE A 56 8.57 -23.28 20.22
C ILE A 56 7.99 -21.87 20.09
N SER A 57 7.10 -21.51 21.00
CA SER A 57 6.77 -20.10 21.23
C SER A 57 6.45 -19.84 22.70
N GLY A 58 6.91 -18.71 23.23
CA GLY A 58 6.89 -18.40 24.66
C GLY A 58 7.63 -19.43 25.51
N GLY A 59 8.72 -20.00 24.97
CA GLY A 59 9.52 -21.03 25.62
C GLY A 59 8.84 -22.40 25.77
N LYS A 60 7.66 -22.62 25.18
CA LYS A 60 6.89 -23.88 25.27
C LYS A 60 6.67 -24.48 23.89
N LEU A 61 6.53 -25.81 23.85
CA LEU A 61 6.12 -26.54 22.65
C LEU A 61 4.71 -26.07 22.22
N LYS A 62 4.58 -25.58 20.98
CA LYS A 62 3.33 -25.10 20.39
C LYS A 62 3.19 -25.65 18.98
N GLU A 63 1.95 -25.87 18.56
CA GLU A 63 1.63 -26.33 17.20
C GLU A 63 1.66 -25.15 16.22
N ALA A 64 2.39 -25.30 15.13
CA ALA A 64 2.48 -24.35 14.04
C ALA A 64 1.98 -24.98 12.73
N THR A 65 1.52 -24.15 11.81
CA THR A 65 1.01 -24.56 10.50
C THR A 65 1.99 -24.17 9.40
N VAL A 66 2.39 -25.11 8.55
CA VAL A 66 3.25 -24.85 7.38
C VAL A 66 2.49 -23.97 6.40
N ARG A 67 2.99 -22.77 6.07
CA ARG A 67 2.37 -21.83 5.13
C ARG A 67 3.02 -21.81 3.74
N ALA A 68 4.20 -22.38 3.61
CA ALA A 68 4.84 -22.68 2.34
C ALA A 68 5.98 -23.70 2.56
N VAL A 69 6.27 -24.49 1.53
CA VAL A 69 7.49 -25.29 1.44
C VAL A 69 8.37 -24.68 0.34
N ILE A 70 9.66 -24.59 0.61
CA ILE A 70 10.70 -24.06 -0.29
C ILE A 70 11.67 -25.20 -0.57
N ASN A 71 12.05 -25.40 -1.83
CA ASN A 71 13.08 -26.34 -2.25
C ASN A 71 14.17 -25.57 -3.03
N VAL A 72 15.44 -25.87 -2.76
CA VAL A 72 16.63 -25.35 -3.45
C VAL A 72 17.69 -26.45 -3.58
N GLN A 73 18.61 -26.33 -4.53
CA GLN A 73 19.76 -27.22 -4.63
C GLN A 73 21.02 -26.46 -4.17
N PRO A 74 21.51 -26.65 -2.93
CA PRO A 74 22.65 -25.90 -2.40
C PRO A 74 23.96 -26.47 -2.93
N GLU A 75 25.03 -25.67 -3.02
CA GLU A 75 26.36 -26.19 -3.41
C GLU A 75 27.06 -26.90 -2.23
N LYS A 76 26.66 -26.61 -0.98
CA LYS A 76 27.23 -27.20 0.24
C LYS A 76 26.27 -27.20 1.43
N TYR A 77 26.39 -28.24 2.26
CA TYR A 77 25.82 -28.36 3.60
C TYR A 77 26.91 -28.28 4.68
N LEU A 78 26.47 -28.06 5.90
CA LEU A 78 27.18 -28.40 7.12
C LEU A 78 26.45 -29.57 7.77
N GLU A 79 27.17 -30.60 8.18
CA GLU A 79 26.67 -31.66 9.05
C GLU A 79 27.07 -31.32 10.49
N ILE A 80 26.11 -30.86 11.29
CA ILE A 80 26.27 -30.62 12.73
C ILE A 80 26.03 -31.96 13.43
N SER A 81 26.97 -32.38 14.30
CA SER A 81 26.81 -33.55 15.17
C SER A 81 26.86 -33.14 16.64
N THR A 82 25.93 -33.65 17.44
CA THR A 82 25.91 -33.55 18.91
C THR A 82 25.92 -34.96 19.51
N GLY A 83 25.98 -35.06 20.84
CA GLY A 83 25.86 -36.34 21.54
C GLY A 83 24.48 -37.00 21.44
N GLU A 84 23.47 -36.34 20.86
CA GLU A 84 22.09 -36.83 20.77
C GLU A 84 21.54 -36.92 19.34
N ALA A 85 22.09 -36.16 18.38
CA ALA A 85 21.57 -36.10 17.02
C ALA A 85 22.60 -35.62 15.99
N ARG A 86 22.24 -35.73 14.70
CA ARG A 86 22.93 -35.09 13.58
C ARG A 86 21.94 -34.36 12.68
N LEU A 87 22.36 -33.25 12.08
CA LEU A 87 21.55 -32.46 11.17
C LEU A 87 22.40 -31.93 10.01
N ARG A 88 21.88 -32.05 8.78
CA ARG A 88 22.49 -31.50 7.58
C ARG A 88 21.72 -30.29 7.10
N ILE A 89 22.42 -29.17 7.05
CA ILE A 89 21.84 -27.84 7.07
C ILE A 89 22.68 -26.91 6.23
N THR A 90 22.08 -26.01 5.47
CA THR A 90 22.85 -25.01 4.71
C THR A 90 23.54 -24.04 5.68
N PRO A 91 24.77 -23.58 5.42
CA PRO A 91 25.52 -22.63 6.27
C PRO A 91 24.70 -21.46 6.86
N GLU A 92 23.77 -20.92 6.06
CA GLU A 92 22.95 -19.74 6.31
C GLU A 92 21.64 -19.98 7.11
N HIS A 93 21.41 -21.17 7.66
CA HIS A 93 20.19 -21.48 8.44
C HIS A 93 20.39 -21.16 9.94
N PRO A 94 19.43 -20.51 10.64
CA PRO A 94 19.53 -20.23 12.08
C PRO A 94 19.19 -21.44 12.96
N VAL A 95 20.11 -21.83 13.86
CA VAL A 95 19.95 -22.93 14.83
C VAL A 95 19.87 -22.36 16.24
N MET A 96 18.93 -22.82 17.07
CA MET A 96 18.76 -22.29 18.44
C MET A 96 19.98 -22.63 19.33
N THR A 97 20.63 -21.61 19.90
CA THR A 97 21.80 -21.72 20.80
C THR A 97 21.50 -21.41 22.27
N ALA A 98 20.43 -20.66 22.52
CA ALA A 98 19.78 -20.48 23.83
C ALA A 98 18.27 -20.28 23.59
N PRO A 99 17.38 -20.37 24.60
CA PRO A 99 15.92 -20.30 24.37
C PRO A 99 15.49 -19.01 23.64
N GLY A 100 15.24 -19.12 22.34
CA GLY A 100 14.91 -18.01 21.44
C GLY A 100 16.10 -17.17 20.92
N GLU A 101 17.34 -17.57 21.23
CA GLU A 101 18.54 -17.08 20.56
C GLU A 101 18.99 -18.10 19.50
N TYR A 102 19.37 -17.61 18.32
CA TYR A 102 19.75 -18.43 17.16
C TYR A 102 21.09 -17.95 16.59
N LEU A 103 21.93 -18.89 16.15
CA LEU A 103 23.18 -18.61 15.44
C LEU A 103 23.13 -19.26 14.06
N GLN A 104 23.75 -18.65 13.05
CA GLN A 104 23.86 -19.31 11.73
C GLN A 104 24.69 -20.58 11.85
N ALA A 105 24.29 -21.65 11.16
CA ALA A 105 24.98 -22.94 11.19
C ALA A 105 26.49 -22.82 10.87
N ALA A 106 26.88 -21.86 10.02
CA ALA A 106 28.27 -21.54 9.68
C ALA A 106 29.16 -21.06 10.84
N GLN A 107 28.56 -20.58 11.93
CA GLN A 107 29.25 -19.92 13.05
C GLN A 107 29.16 -20.73 14.36
N LEU A 108 28.50 -21.89 14.31
CA LEU A 108 28.63 -22.92 15.33
C LEU A 108 30.07 -23.45 15.34
N VAL A 109 30.52 -23.93 16.51
CA VAL A 109 31.84 -24.55 16.71
C VAL A 109 31.68 -25.73 17.67
N PRO A 110 32.62 -26.71 17.70
CA PRO A 110 32.68 -27.69 18.77
C PRO A 110 32.68 -27.02 20.15
N GLY A 111 31.92 -27.58 21.12
CA GLY A 111 31.72 -26.98 22.44
C GLY A 111 30.72 -25.81 22.48
N ARG A 112 29.98 -25.54 21.39
CA ARG A 112 28.85 -24.59 21.40
C ARG A 112 27.55 -25.29 21.81
N THR A 113 26.82 -24.70 22.76
CA THR A 113 25.47 -25.14 23.13
C THR A 113 24.48 -24.91 21.98
N VAL A 114 23.66 -25.91 21.71
CA VAL A 114 22.49 -25.86 20.82
C VAL A 114 21.30 -26.54 21.51
N PHE A 115 20.08 -26.18 21.12
CA PHE A 115 18.86 -26.61 21.82
C PHE A 115 18.00 -27.60 21.03
N PHE A 116 17.53 -28.60 21.76
CA PHE A 116 16.79 -29.76 21.28
C PHE A 116 15.44 -29.92 21.99
N ILE A 117 14.54 -30.68 21.38
CA ILE A 117 13.32 -31.15 22.04
C ILE A 117 13.41 -32.65 22.34
N LYS A 118 13.30 -32.99 23.63
CA LYS A 118 13.33 -34.36 24.14
C LYS A 118 11.99 -34.65 24.83
N GLY A 119 11.16 -35.47 24.20
CA GLY A 119 9.76 -35.64 24.57
C GLY A 119 8.98 -34.33 24.35
N LYS A 120 8.60 -33.65 25.44
CA LYS A 120 7.95 -32.31 25.41
C LYS A 120 8.78 -31.22 26.10
N ARG A 121 10.06 -31.47 26.41
CA ARG A 121 10.95 -30.51 27.11
C ARG A 121 12.09 -30.03 26.21
N LEU A 122 12.33 -28.72 26.27
CA LEU A 122 13.46 -28.05 25.62
C LEU A 122 14.73 -28.30 26.45
N VAL A 123 15.79 -28.81 25.83
CA VAL A 123 17.04 -29.21 26.51
C VAL A 123 18.29 -28.71 25.76
N PRO A 124 19.35 -28.28 26.46
CA PRO A 124 20.64 -27.97 25.85
C PRO A 124 21.45 -29.24 25.55
N SER A 125 22.21 -29.23 24.46
CA SER A 125 23.24 -30.21 24.15
C SER A 125 24.42 -29.53 23.45
N GLN A 126 25.59 -30.16 23.46
CA GLN A 126 26.83 -29.59 22.92
C GLN A 126 27.10 -30.08 21.49
N VAL A 127 27.48 -29.15 20.60
CA VAL A 127 28.08 -29.51 19.30
C VAL A 127 29.40 -30.23 19.54
N GLN A 128 29.51 -31.47 19.06
CA GLN A 128 30.73 -32.27 19.13
C GLN A 128 31.60 -32.07 17.89
N SER A 129 31.00 -31.95 16.71
CA SER A 129 31.72 -31.69 15.45
C SER A 129 30.81 -31.06 14.39
N ILE A 130 31.44 -30.40 13.43
CA ILE A 130 30.79 -29.82 12.25
C ILE A 130 31.61 -30.21 11.03
N ARG A 131 30.97 -30.70 9.96
CA ARG A 131 31.66 -31.09 8.72
C ARG A 131 31.07 -30.39 7.50
N ASN A 132 31.91 -29.79 6.66
CA ASN A 132 31.47 -29.31 5.34
C ASN A 132 31.21 -30.51 4.43
N LEU A 133 30.05 -30.54 3.76
CA LEU A 133 29.67 -31.55 2.77
C LEU A 133 29.28 -30.86 1.46
N ALA A 134 29.61 -31.46 0.31
CA ALA A 134 29.10 -30.99 -0.98
C ALA A 134 27.59 -31.21 -1.06
N GLY A 135 26.84 -30.23 -1.57
CA GLY A 135 25.39 -30.28 -1.69
C GLY A 135 24.95 -31.12 -2.88
N LYS A 136 24.98 -32.44 -2.71
CA LYS A 136 24.60 -33.41 -3.75
C LYS A 136 23.10 -33.72 -3.79
N SER A 137 22.38 -33.38 -2.72
CA SER A 137 20.95 -33.66 -2.52
C SER A 137 20.16 -32.34 -2.42
N PRO A 138 18.86 -32.30 -2.79
CA PRO A 138 18.01 -31.12 -2.63
C PRO A 138 17.85 -30.71 -1.16
N ALA A 139 17.58 -29.42 -0.91
CA ALA A 139 17.38 -28.85 0.41
C ALA A 139 16.03 -28.16 0.54
N TYR A 140 15.35 -28.41 1.66
CA TYR A 140 14.01 -27.93 1.93
C TYR A 140 13.95 -26.97 3.11
N ASN A 141 12.97 -26.06 3.11
CA ASN A 141 12.65 -25.19 4.25
C ASN A 141 11.14 -24.95 4.34
N LEU A 142 10.65 -24.77 5.56
CA LEU A 142 9.23 -24.57 5.89
C LEU A 142 9.02 -23.13 6.35
N LEU A 143 8.10 -22.41 5.71
CA LEU A 143 7.46 -21.26 6.35
C LEU A 143 6.39 -21.79 7.29
N VAL A 144 6.40 -21.36 8.55
CA VAL A 144 5.52 -21.91 9.62
C VAL A 144 4.94 -20.77 10.45
N SER A 145 3.68 -20.90 10.88
CA SER A 145 2.95 -19.86 11.61
C SER A 145 1.82 -20.46 12.45
N PRO A 146 1.57 -20.01 13.69
CA PRO A 146 2.26 -18.92 14.41
C PRO A 146 3.66 -19.33 14.92
N GLY A 147 4.40 -18.37 15.48
CA GLY A 147 5.64 -18.62 16.23
C GLY A 147 6.91 -18.89 15.41
N GLY A 148 6.82 -19.08 14.09
CA GLY A 148 7.95 -19.07 13.15
C GLY A 148 9.06 -20.10 13.42
N THR A 149 8.83 -21.12 14.23
CA THR A 149 9.82 -22.16 14.53
C THR A 149 9.28 -23.53 14.19
N PHE A 150 10.20 -24.44 13.85
CA PHE A 150 9.90 -25.86 13.69
C PHE A 150 11.08 -26.69 14.17
N ILE A 151 10.80 -27.93 14.59
CA ILE A 151 11.80 -28.84 15.14
C ILE A 151 12.20 -29.85 14.06
N ALA A 152 13.48 -29.92 13.70
CA ALA A 152 13.98 -30.81 12.66
C ALA A 152 15.31 -31.48 13.08
N GLY A 153 15.43 -32.80 12.88
CA GLY A 153 16.52 -33.60 13.46
C GLY A 153 16.61 -33.47 15.00
N ASN A 154 15.47 -33.22 15.65
CA ASN A 154 15.32 -32.80 17.05
C ASN A 154 15.84 -31.39 17.43
N PHE A 155 16.62 -30.70 16.58
CA PHE A 155 17.06 -29.32 16.80
C PHE A 155 15.86 -28.36 16.68
N VAL A 156 15.87 -27.25 17.44
CA VAL A 156 14.90 -26.15 17.22
C VAL A 156 15.46 -25.16 16.20
N LEU A 157 14.68 -24.92 15.14
CA LEU A 157 15.05 -24.10 13.98
C LEU A 157 14.01 -23.00 13.72
N HIS A 158 14.38 -21.98 12.95
CA HIS A 158 13.60 -20.75 12.79
C HIS A 158 13.37 -20.34 11.33
N ASN A 159 12.15 -19.92 11.00
CA ASN A 159 11.78 -19.32 9.72
C ASN A 159 10.91 -18.05 9.86
N LYS A 160 10.83 -17.29 8.77
CA LYS A 160 10.79 -15.81 8.73
C LYS A 160 9.44 -15.18 9.10
N GLY A 161 9.40 -14.34 10.14
CA GLY A 161 8.28 -13.43 10.48
C GLY A 161 8.14 -12.19 9.57
N CYS A 162 7.38 -11.17 10.00
CA CYS A 162 6.96 -10.01 9.18
C CYS A 162 6.80 -8.68 9.98
N PHE A 163 6.56 -7.58 9.27
CA PHE A 163 6.44 -6.20 9.78
C PHE A 163 5.13 -5.51 9.39
N LEU A 164 4.71 -4.45 10.08
CA LEU A 164 3.55 -3.66 9.66
C LEU A 164 3.87 -2.68 8.49
N PRO A 165 2.88 -2.28 7.66
CA PRO A 165 3.05 -1.52 6.41
C PRO A 165 3.82 -0.20 6.53
N ASP A 166 3.71 0.41 7.71
CA ASP A 166 4.32 1.67 8.09
C ASP A 166 5.83 1.55 8.37
N SER A 167 6.33 0.35 8.63
CA SER A 167 7.73 0.10 9.00
C SER A 167 8.70 0.63 7.94
N PRO A 168 9.51 1.67 8.22
CA PRO A 168 10.51 2.18 7.29
C PRO A 168 11.62 1.16 7.09
N ILE A 169 12.15 1.11 5.88
CA ILE A 169 13.22 0.22 5.43
C ILE A 169 14.37 1.09 4.94
N LEU A 170 15.59 0.79 5.36
CA LEU A 170 16.76 1.57 4.97
C LEU A 170 17.14 1.27 3.50
N MET A 171 16.97 2.26 2.64
CA MET A 171 17.32 2.23 1.23
C MET A 171 18.84 2.41 1.06
N ALA A 172 19.45 1.85 0.03
CA ALA A 172 20.91 1.91 -0.21
C ALA A 172 21.44 3.35 -0.43
N ASN A 173 20.55 4.32 -0.65
CA ASN A 173 20.85 5.75 -0.73
C ASN A 173 20.79 6.47 0.63
N GLY A 174 20.69 5.74 1.75
CA GLY A 174 20.67 6.27 3.11
C GLY A 174 19.34 6.85 3.57
N ARG A 175 18.29 6.83 2.73
CA ARG A 175 16.92 7.25 3.10
C ARG A 175 16.14 6.06 3.64
N GLU A 176 15.17 6.26 4.52
CA GLU A 176 14.21 5.20 4.83
C GLU A 176 12.94 5.29 3.96
N THR A 177 12.29 4.16 3.69
CA THR A 177 11.03 4.07 2.91
C THR A 177 10.14 2.96 3.47
N LYS A 178 8.84 3.25 3.67
CA LYS A 178 7.87 2.30 4.24
C LYS A 178 7.87 0.96 3.47
N ILE A 179 7.90 -0.18 4.18
CA ILE A 179 7.93 -1.53 3.61
C ILE A 179 6.75 -1.83 2.66
N SER A 180 5.63 -1.13 2.84
CA SER A 180 4.48 -1.19 1.94
C SER A 180 4.69 -0.49 0.59
N ALA A 181 5.63 0.44 0.51
CA ALA A 181 5.96 1.29 -0.64
C ALA A 181 7.29 0.91 -1.32
N VAL A 182 8.18 0.17 -0.65
CA VAL A 182 9.33 -0.51 -1.29
C VAL A 182 8.82 -1.39 -2.43
N ARG A 183 9.43 -1.29 -3.61
CA ARG A 183 9.05 -2.00 -4.83
C ARG A 183 10.10 -3.05 -5.24
N PRO A 184 9.69 -4.10 -5.98
CA PRO A 184 10.63 -4.97 -6.68
C PRO A 184 11.50 -4.12 -7.63
N GLY A 185 12.80 -4.10 -7.38
CA GLY A 185 13.77 -3.27 -8.09
C GLY A 185 14.55 -2.30 -7.21
N ASP A 186 14.01 -1.91 -6.05
CA ASP A 186 14.62 -0.90 -5.17
C ASP A 186 15.90 -1.41 -4.49
N LEU A 187 16.94 -0.56 -4.38
CA LEU A 187 18.16 -0.91 -3.65
C LEU A 187 18.05 -0.54 -2.16
N LEU A 188 18.38 -1.48 -1.28
CA LEU A 188 18.34 -1.40 0.17
C LEU A 188 19.74 -1.52 0.78
N TRP A 189 19.94 -0.96 1.98
CA TRP A 189 21.07 -1.33 2.83
C TRP A 189 20.79 -2.67 3.53
N ALA A 190 21.83 -3.48 3.63
CA ALA A 190 21.87 -4.79 4.25
C ALA A 190 23.24 -4.99 4.92
N PHE A 191 23.43 -6.13 5.57
CA PHE A 191 24.67 -6.45 6.29
C PHE A 191 25.07 -7.93 6.15
N ASN A 192 26.38 -8.15 6.07
CA ASN A 192 27.02 -9.46 6.01
C ASN A 192 26.98 -10.17 7.39
N PRO A 193 27.23 -11.49 7.47
CA PRO A 193 27.32 -12.20 8.76
C PRO A 193 28.36 -11.63 9.75
N ASP A 194 29.37 -10.92 9.23
CA ASP A 194 30.43 -10.23 9.99
C ASP A 194 30.02 -8.81 10.46
N GLY A 195 28.82 -8.34 10.09
CA GLY A 195 28.30 -7.01 10.43
C GLY A 195 28.64 -5.88 9.45
N HIS A 196 29.44 -6.13 8.41
CA HIS A 196 29.75 -5.14 7.38
C HIS A 196 28.54 -4.80 6.50
N LEU A 197 28.36 -3.52 6.18
CA LEU A 197 27.27 -3.00 5.35
C LEU A 197 27.49 -3.28 3.86
N VAL A 198 26.42 -3.67 3.16
CA VAL A 198 26.38 -3.90 1.70
C VAL A 198 25.02 -3.51 1.13
N SER A 199 24.96 -3.20 -0.17
CA SER A 199 23.70 -2.94 -0.86
C SER A 199 23.07 -4.22 -1.40
N THR A 200 21.73 -4.27 -1.45
CA THR A 200 20.97 -5.41 -1.97
C THR A 200 19.72 -4.96 -2.70
N LYS A 201 19.28 -5.64 -3.76
CA LYS A 201 18.11 -5.22 -4.55
C LYS A 201 16.85 -5.96 -4.11
N ALA A 202 15.78 -5.24 -3.75
CA ALA A 202 14.48 -5.82 -3.44
C ALA A 202 13.92 -6.61 -4.63
N ARG A 203 13.56 -7.88 -4.45
CA ARG A 203 13.04 -8.77 -5.50
C ARG A 203 11.53 -9.01 -5.42
N SER A 204 10.88 -8.90 -4.25
CA SER A 204 9.43 -9.02 -4.12
C SER A 204 8.90 -8.41 -2.82
N ILE A 205 7.57 -8.30 -2.69
CA ILE A 205 6.88 -7.89 -1.45
C ILE A 205 5.86 -8.97 -1.08
N ILE A 206 6.08 -9.63 0.04
CA ILE A 206 5.15 -10.56 0.68
C ILE A 206 4.15 -9.75 1.50
N LYS A 207 2.85 -10.05 1.42
CA LYS A 207 1.78 -9.38 2.18
C LYS A 207 0.78 -10.41 2.68
N HIS A 208 0.53 -10.48 3.98
CA HIS A 208 -0.50 -11.34 4.59
C HIS A 208 -1.17 -10.64 5.79
N GLU A 209 -2.11 -11.28 6.48
CA GLU A 209 -2.76 -10.72 7.68
C GLU A 209 -2.44 -11.55 8.92
N VAL A 210 -2.32 -10.87 10.07
CA VAL A 210 -2.15 -11.46 11.40
C VAL A 210 -3.14 -10.83 12.37
N GLU A 211 -3.54 -11.56 13.41
CA GLU A 211 -4.51 -11.11 14.41
C GLU A 211 -3.85 -10.37 15.59
N GLU A 212 -2.51 -10.47 15.73
CA GLU A 212 -1.72 -9.82 16.79
C GLU A 212 -0.30 -9.48 16.32
N TYR A 213 0.35 -8.52 16.99
CA TYR A 213 1.76 -8.14 16.80
C TYR A 213 2.36 -7.51 18.06
N LEU A 214 3.69 -7.38 18.13
CA LEU A 214 4.41 -6.68 19.21
C LEU A 214 4.78 -5.25 18.80
N LEU A 215 4.62 -4.32 19.74
CA LEU A 215 5.19 -2.98 19.72
C LEU A 215 6.48 -3.01 20.56
N MET A 216 7.62 -3.04 19.89
CA MET A 216 8.96 -3.06 20.49
C MET A 216 9.56 -1.65 20.45
N LYS A 217 10.16 -1.19 21.54
CA LYS A 217 10.88 0.10 21.61
C LYS A 217 12.31 -0.08 22.09
N THR A 218 13.23 0.63 21.45
CA THR A 218 14.61 0.82 21.90
C THR A 218 14.82 2.27 22.36
N ASP A 219 16.04 2.62 22.77
CA ASP A 219 16.50 3.98 23.04
C ASP A 219 16.31 4.96 21.85
N ARG A 220 16.25 4.46 20.61
CA ARG A 220 16.26 5.28 19.39
C ARG A 220 15.16 4.93 18.36
N ALA A 221 14.42 3.83 18.54
CA ALA A 221 13.41 3.38 17.58
C ALA A 221 12.15 2.81 18.26
N THR A 222 11.04 2.78 17.53
CA THR A 222 9.80 2.07 17.90
C THR A 222 9.31 1.30 16.68
N LEU A 223 9.17 -0.01 16.78
CA LEU A 223 8.90 -0.91 15.66
C LEU A 223 7.71 -1.83 15.96
N ARG A 224 6.87 -2.04 14.95
CA ARG A 224 5.67 -2.89 14.97
C ARG A 224 5.93 -4.15 14.15
N VAL A 225 6.00 -5.29 14.82
CA VAL A 225 6.61 -6.51 14.28
C VAL A 225 5.93 -7.77 14.82
N THR A 226 5.89 -8.85 14.03
CA THR A 226 5.36 -10.14 14.50
C THR A 226 6.37 -10.84 15.42
N GLU A 227 5.90 -11.67 16.34
CA GLU A 227 6.72 -12.18 17.46
C GLU A 227 7.90 -13.03 16.99
N GLU A 228 7.72 -13.67 15.83
CA GLU A 228 8.66 -14.53 15.14
C GLU A 228 9.54 -13.82 14.09
N HIS A 229 9.70 -12.49 14.15
CA HIS A 229 10.75 -11.84 13.37
C HIS A 229 12.13 -11.93 14.07
N PRO A 230 13.18 -12.43 13.39
CA PRO A 230 14.53 -12.49 13.95
C PRO A 230 15.28 -11.15 13.79
N PHE A 231 15.75 -10.59 14.90
CA PHE A 231 16.59 -9.39 14.98
C PHE A 231 18.04 -9.75 15.20
N TYR A 232 18.95 -9.06 14.50
CA TYR A 232 20.39 -9.24 14.70
C TYR A 232 20.83 -8.75 16.08
N VAL A 233 21.62 -9.55 16.81
CA VAL A 233 22.21 -9.21 18.13
C VAL A 233 23.74 -9.31 18.14
N GLY A 234 24.36 -9.18 16.97
CA GLY A 234 25.82 -9.13 16.81
C GLY A 234 26.47 -10.51 16.70
N GLN A 235 27.72 -10.54 16.24
CA GLN A 235 28.52 -11.78 16.08
C GLN A 235 27.80 -12.90 15.31
N GLY A 236 26.99 -12.56 14.29
CA GLY A 236 26.21 -13.54 13.53
C GLY A 236 24.93 -14.07 14.18
N LYS A 237 24.64 -13.67 15.43
CA LYS A 237 23.49 -14.13 16.22
C LYS A 237 22.22 -13.34 15.90
N PHE A 238 21.07 -13.99 16.00
CA PHE A 238 19.75 -13.40 15.90
C PHE A 238 18.85 -13.84 17.07
N LYS A 239 17.97 -12.97 17.57
CA LYS A 239 16.93 -13.31 18.56
C LYS A 239 15.54 -13.02 18.00
N THR A 240 14.53 -13.81 18.36
CA THR A 240 13.13 -13.46 18.08
C THR A 240 12.60 -12.41 19.05
N VAL A 241 11.53 -11.71 18.68
CA VAL A 241 10.91 -10.68 19.55
C VAL A 241 10.34 -11.31 20.82
N GLU A 242 9.80 -12.54 20.73
CA GLU A 242 9.35 -13.29 21.92
C GLU A 242 10.50 -13.79 22.84
N ALA A 243 11.75 -13.70 22.40
CA ALA A 243 12.93 -14.14 23.15
C ALA A 243 13.68 -13.00 23.83
N LEU A 244 13.61 -11.81 23.24
CA LEU A 244 14.17 -10.59 23.76
C LEU A 244 13.49 -10.19 25.09
N LYS A 245 14.20 -9.42 25.90
CA LYS A 245 13.70 -8.87 27.18
C LYS A 245 13.90 -7.36 27.21
N ILE A 246 13.13 -6.67 28.05
CA ILE A 246 13.41 -5.27 28.37
C ILE A 246 14.78 -5.24 29.08
N GLY A 247 15.73 -4.49 28.53
CA GLY A 247 17.13 -4.47 28.93
C GLY A 247 18.09 -5.23 28.00
N ASP A 248 17.62 -6.14 27.15
CA ASP A 248 18.46 -6.78 26.11
C ASP A 248 18.87 -5.75 25.03
N THR A 249 19.97 -6.02 24.32
CA THR A 249 20.42 -5.23 23.18
C THR A 249 20.18 -5.91 21.83
N VAL A 250 19.92 -5.09 20.81
CA VAL A 250 19.80 -5.46 19.39
C VAL A 250 20.68 -4.55 18.55
N MET A 251 21.17 -5.04 17.41
CA MET A 251 22.03 -4.25 16.52
C MET A 251 21.21 -3.34 15.61
N ALA A 252 21.63 -2.08 15.55
CA ALA A 252 21.03 -1.03 14.74
C ALA A 252 22.10 -0.28 13.95
N PHE A 253 21.75 0.21 12.76
CA PHE A 253 22.60 1.13 12.02
C PHE A 253 22.53 2.53 12.64
N ASP A 254 23.68 3.16 12.92
CA ASP A 254 23.78 4.50 13.51
C ASP A 254 24.03 5.63 12.48
N GLY A 255 24.11 5.29 11.18
CA GLY A 255 24.56 6.18 10.11
C GLY A 255 25.97 5.88 9.60
N LYS A 256 26.75 5.04 10.30
CA LYS A 256 28.14 4.70 9.93
C LYS A 256 28.52 3.24 10.19
N TRP A 257 28.03 2.64 11.28
CA TRP A 257 28.31 1.27 11.72
C TRP A 257 27.07 0.59 12.31
N LEU A 258 27.22 -0.69 12.70
CA LEU A 258 26.27 -1.35 13.58
C LEU A 258 26.61 -1.05 15.05
N THR A 259 25.66 -0.48 15.79
CA THR A 259 25.76 -0.23 17.24
C THR A 259 24.69 -1.00 17.99
N GLU A 260 24.93 -1.28 19.27
CA GLU A 260 23.89 -1.82 20.14
C GLU A 260 22.84 -0.74 20.47
N GLN A 261 21.58 -1.12 20.44
CA GLN A 261 20.43 -0.39 20.95
C GLN A 261 19.73 -1.24 22.02
N ARG A 262 19.35 -0.63 23.14
CA ARG A 262 18.77 -1.34 24.28
C ARG A 262 17.26 -1.24 24.27
N ILE A 263 16.58 -2.37 24.47
CA ILE A 263 15.12 -2.46 24.50
C ILE A 263 14.61 -1.82 25.79
N ILE A 264 13.76 -0.80 25.66
CA ILE A 264 13.17 -0.05 26.78
C ILE A 264 11.73 -0.45 27.10
N SER A 265 10.99 -1.01 26.15
CA SER A 265 9.64 -1.55 26.39
C SER A 265 9.19 -2.51 25.28
N MET A 266 8.34 -3.48 25.61
CA MET A 266 7.63 -4.32 24.64
C MET A 266 6.16 -4.50 25.08
N GLU A 267 5.22 -4.42 24.14
CA GLU A 267 3.78 -4.48 24.38
C GLU A 267 3.07 -5.33 23.30
N ARG A 268 2.20 -6.29 23.69
CA ARG A 268 1.46 -7.16 22.76
C ARG A 268 0.14 -6.53 22.35
N ILE A 269 -0.01 -6.23 21.06
CA ILE A 269 -1.18 -5.60 20.47
C ILE A 269 -2.03 -6.66 19.75
N HIS A 270 -3.19 -6.98 20.31
CA HIS A 270 -4.18 -7.87 19.68
C HIS A 270 -5.06 -7.05 18.74
N GLN A 271 -4.58 -6.86 17.51
CA GLN A 271 -5.26 -6.10 16.46
C GLN A 271 -5.02 -6.77 15.12
N LYS A 272 -6.10 -7.19 14.45
CA LYS A 272 -6.05 -7.67 13.07
C LYS A 272 -5.44 -6.61 12.16
N THR A 273 -4.33 -6.96 11.52
CA THR A 273 -3.55 -6.04 10.71
C THR A 273 -2.89 -6.76 9.55
N ARG A 274 -2.60 -6.02 8.48
CA ARG A 274 -1.87 -6.54 7.33
C ARG A 274 -0.37 -6.38 7.58
N VAL A 275 0.39 -7.46 7.46
CA VAL A 275 1.85 -7.48 7.60
C VAL A 275 2.56 -7.80 6.29
N TYR A 276 3.80 -7.37 6.23
CA TYR A 276 4.62 -7.19 5.05
C TYR A 276 6.01 -7.79 5.32
N ASN A 277 6.62 -8.36 4.29
CA ASN A 277 8.05 -8.69 4.29
C ASN A 277 8.58 -8.57 2.85
N LEU A 278 9.89 -8.43 2.67
CA LEU A 278 10.55 -8.25 1.38
C LEU A 278 11.16 -9.56 0.88
N GLN A 279 11.51 -9.60 -0.40
CA GLN A 279 12.75 -10.26 -0.81
C GLN A 279 13.79 -9.22 -1.19
N THR A 280 15.05 -9.60 -1.14
CA THR A 280 16.20 -8.96 -1.75
C THR A 280 17.12 -9.99 -2.42
N ASP A 281 18.19 -9.53 -3.07
CA ASP A 281 19.38 -10.35 -3.29
C ASP A 281 20.10 -10.71 -1.97
N GLN A 282 21.30 -11.29 -2.06
CA GLN A 282 22.24 -11.37 -0.94
C GLN A 282 22.53 -9.99 -0.33
N PRO A 283 22.87 -9.92 0.97
CA PRO A 283 23.00 -11.04 1.93
C PRO A 283 21.65 -11.53 2.49
N ASN A 284 20.53 -11.13 1.86
CA ASN A 284 19.14 -11.45 2.26
C ASN A 284 18.75 -10.87 3.63
N THR A 285 19.60 -10.01 4.18
CA THR A 285 19.26 -9.14 5.29
C THR A 285 18.83 -7.77 4.77
N PHE A 286 18.20 -6.97 5.62
CA PHE A 286 17.95 -5.53 5.40
C PHE A 286 17.79 -4.85 6.76
N PHE A 287 17.50 -3.55 6.79
CA PHE A 287 17.15 -2.83 8.01
C PHE A 287 15.70 -2.35 8.00
N ALA A 288 15.02 -2.41 9.15
CA ALA A 288 13.67 -1.90 9.39
C ALA A 288 13.65 -1.05 10.68
N HIS A 289 13.20 0.22 10.61
CA HIS A 289 13.43 1.25 11.64
C HIS A 289 14.91 1.26 12.13
N GLY A 290 15.87 1.22 11.21
CA GLY A 290 17.30 1.06 11.53
C GLY A 290 17.75 -0.29 12.14
N LEU A 291 16.87 -1.24 12.47
CA LEU A 291 17.18 -2.56 13.09
C LEU A 291 17.31 -3.70 12.04
N ALA A 292 18.12 -4.74 12.27
CA ALA A 292 18.61 -5.67 11.23
C ALA A 292 17.87 -7.06 11.08
N VAL A 293 17.36 -7.44 9.88
CA VAL A 293 16.16 -8.36 9.64
C VAL A 293 16.13 -9.21 8.27
N HIS A 294 15.08 -10.02 7.85
CA HIS A 294 15.12 -11.20 6.84
C HIS A 294 13.85 -11.50 5.85
N ASN A 295 13.81 -12.46 4.83
CA ASN A 295 13.49 -12.22 3.34
C ASN A 295 12.96 -13.37 2.27
N LYS A 296 12.16 -13.20 1.11
CA LYS A 296 11.78 -14.23 -0.06
C LYS A 296 10.92 -13.81 -1.40
N GLY A 297 11.19 -14.22 -2.72
CA GLY A 297 10.65 -13.67 -4.10
C GLY A 297 11.06 -14.27 -5.58
N GLY A 298 10.95 -13.59 -6.81
CA GLY A 298 11.07 -14.13 -8.30
C GLY A 298 11.31 -13.21 -9.64
N GLY A 299 11.14 -13.63 -10.98
CA GLY A 299 11.71 -13.08 -12.33
C GLY A 299 10.91 -12.79 -13.75
N CYS A 300 11.51 -12.80 -15.03
CA CYS A 300 11.01 -12.30 -16.43
C CYS A 300 11.48 -12.95 -17.86
N PHE A 301 11.80 -12.19 -18.98
CA PHE A 301 12.05 -12.64 -20.42
C PHE A 301 12.88 -11.59 -21.30
N PRO A 302 13.61 -11.80 -22.45
CA PRO A 302 14.76 -10.93 -22.95
C PRO A 302 14.55 -9.76 -23.98
N THR A 303 15.66 -9.13 -24.46
CA THR A 303 15.81 -8.11 -25.56
C THR A 303 16.36 -8.73 -26.86
N GLY A 304 16.03 -8.17 -28.02
CA GLY A 304 16.40 -8.67 -29.35
C GLY A 304 15.59 -9.89 -29.78
N THR A 305 14.75 -10.40 -28.88
CA THR A 305 13.94 -11.60 -29.07
C THR A 305 12.96 -11.40 -30.20
N THR A 306 12.98 -12.28 -31.21
CA THR A 306 12.06 -12.14 -32.35
C THR A 306 10.66 -12.59 -31.99
N ILE A 307 9.67 -11.75 -32.27
CA ILE A 307 8.23 -12.04 -32.10
C ILE A 307 7.60 -12.11 -33.48
N THR A 308 6.76 -13.13 -33.69
CA THR A 308 6.11 -13.34 -34.99
C THR A 308 4.87 -12.45 -35.08
N THR A 309 4.77 -11.65 -36.14
CA THR A 309 3.61 -10.81 -36.47
C THR A 309 2.99 -11.26 -37.81
N PRO A 310 1.77 -10.83 -38.15
CA PRO A 310 1.17 -11.15 -39.44
C PRO A 310 1.94 -10.63 -40.67
N GLN A 311 2.84 -9.66 -40.48
CA GLN A 311 3.61 -9.00 -41.53
C GLN A 311 5.09 -9.45 -41.58
N GLY A 312 5.52 -10.33 -40.66
CA GLY A 312 6.91 -10.81 -40.59
C GLY A 312 7.36 -11.12 -39.16
N ARG A 313 8.66 -11.05 -38.89
CA ARG A 313 9.19 -11.04 -37.51
C ARG A 313 9.63 -9.62 -37.16
N LYS A 314 9.18 -9.10 -36.02
CA LYS A 314 9.72 -7.90 -35.36
C LYS A 314 10.59 -8.33 -34.17
N THR A 315 11.51 -7.51 -33.68
CA THR A 315 12.09 -7.76 -32.35
C THR A 315 11.18 -7.22 -31.25
N ILE A 316 11.28 -7.79 -30.04
CA ILE A 316 10.38 -7.49 -28.91
C ILE A 316 10.42 -6.02 -28.48
N GLU A 317 11.57 -5.35 -28.62
CA GLU A 317 11.73 -3.91 -28.38
C GLU A 317 11.19 -2.99 -29.50
N GLN A 318 10.80 -3.54 -30.65
CA GLN A 318 10.13 -2.83 -31.75
C GLN A 318 8.60 -2.91 -31.68
N LEU A 319 8.06 -3.59 -30.66
CA LEU A 319 6.61 -3.69 -30.43
C LEU A 319 6.12 -2.55 -29.54
N ALA A 320 4.88 -2.13 -29.77
CA ALA A 320 4.14 -1.21 -28.92
C ALA A 320 2.77 -1.80 -28.51
N ALA A 321 2.11 -1.18 -27.54
CA ALA A 321 0.70 -1.49 -27.25
C ALA A 321 -0.16 -1.19 -28.49
N GLY A 322 -0.95 -2.17 -28.93
CA GLY A 322 -1.75 -2.15 -30.16
C GLY A 322 -1.14 -2.92 -31.34
N ASP A 323 0.14 -3.34 -31.30
CA ASP A 323 0.73 -4.16 -32.37
C ASP A 323 0.07 -5.55 -32.46
N GLU A 324 -0.18 -6.03 -33.68
CA GLU A 324 -0.58 -7.42 -33.93
C GLU A 324 0.62 -8.37 -33.81
N VAL A 325 0.46 -9.45 -33.04
CA VAL A 325 1.37 -10.60 -32.98
C VAL A 325 0.60 -11.90 -33.25
N LEU A 326 1.31 -12.97 -33.62
CA LEU A 326 0.71 -14.29 -33.78
C LEU A 326 0.76 -15.06 -32.46
N GLY A 327 -0.40 -15.56 -32.06
CA GLY A 327 -0.61 -16.52 -30.98
C GLY A 327 -1.20 -17.83 -31.50
N VAL A 328 -1.48 -18.76 -30.60
CA VAL A 328 -2.16 -20.02 -30.92
C VAL A 328 -3.30 -20.27 -29.95
N ASP A 329 -4.48 -20.58 -30.50
CA ASP A 329 -5.70 -20.79 -29.73
C ASP A 329 -5.75 -22.17 -29.03
N ALA A 330 -6.81 -22.39 -28.24
CA ALA A 330 -7.03 -23.65 -27.54
C ALA A 330 -7.37 -24.84 -28.47
N GLN A 331 -7.53 -24.59 -29.78
CA GLN A 331 -7.76 -25.59 -30.82
C GLN A 331 -6.47 -25.91 -31.59
N GLY A 332 -5.37 -25.18 -31.35
CA GLY A 332 -4.08 -25.35 -32.02
C GLY A 332 -3.90 -24.52 -33.30
N HIS A 333 -4.84 -23.63 -33.63
CA HIS A 333 -4.75 -22.77 -34.81
C HIS A 333 -3.94 -21.51 -34.53
N THR A 334 -3.13 -21.10 -35.50
CA THR A 334 -2.45 -19.80 -35.48
C THR A 334 -3.49 -18.68 -35.63
N VAL A 335 -3.52 -17.74 -34.69
CA VAL A 335 -4.46 -16.61 -34.65
C VAL A 335 -3.72 -15.30 -34.42
N ARG A 336 -4.31 -14.18 -34.81
CA ARG A 336 -3.79 -12.84 -34.48
C ARG A 336 -4.27 -12.44 -33.08
N THR A 337 -3.40 -11.79 -32.32
CA THR A 337 -3.72 -11.15 -31.04
C THR A 337 -2.94 -9.84 -30.91
N GLN A 338 -3.40 -8.91 -30.07
CA GLN A 338 -2.76 -7.61 -29.89
C GLN A 338 -1.97 -7.53 -28.59
N VAL A 339 -0.86 -6.81 -28.61
CA VAL A 339 -0.09 -6.47 -27.39
C VAL A 339 -0.84 -5.39 -26.60
N LYS A 340 -1.15 -5.66 -25.32
CA LYS A 340 -1.74 -4.68 -24.39
C LYS A 340 -0.68 -3.87 -23.67
N THR A 341 0.30 -4.56 -23.11
CA THR A 341 1.26 -3.98 -22.16
C THR A 341 2.64 -4.56 -22.39
N ILE A 342 3.67 -3.72 -22.28
CA ILE A 342 5.07 -4.11 -22.38
C ILE A 342 5.77 -3.67 -21.10
N PHE A 343 6.46 -4.60 -20.44
CA PHE A 343 7.22 -4.35 -19.21
C PHE A 343 8.71 -4.53 -19.49
N ILE A 344 9.58 -3.75 -18.85
CA ILE A 344 11.04 -3.78 -19.08
C ILE A 344 11.79 -3.82 -17.73
N ASN A 345 12.83 -4.66 -17.60
CA ASN A 345 13.63 -4.89 -16.38
C ASN A 345 15.06 -5.37 -16.74
N ARG A 346 15.88 -5.82 -15.77
CA ARG A 346 17.13 -6.60 -15.98
C ARG A 346 17.12 -7.89 -15.15
N ASN A 347 17.43 -9.03 -15.76
CA ASN A 347 17.44 -10.36 -15.09
C ASN A 347 18.48 -11.32 -15.72
N PRO A 348 18.91 -12.38 -15.00
CA PRO A 348 19.67 -13.49 -15.55
C PRO A 348 18.87 -14.29 -16.58
N LEU A 349 19.55 -14.80 -17.61
CA LEU A 349 18.93 -15.55 -18.70
C LEU A 349 19.42 -17.00 -18.76
N MET A 350 18.52 -17.85 -19.25
CA MET A 350 18.74 -19.25 -19.61
C MET A 350 18.51 -19.36 -21.12
N LYS A 351 19.49 -19.89 -21.83
CA LYS A 351 19.39 -20.25 -23.24
C LYS A 351 18.82 -21.66 -23.33
N VAL A 352 17.68 -21.81 -23.98
CA VAL A 352 17.09 -23.11 -24.33
C VAL A 352 17.46 -23.41 -25.77
N GLU A 353 18.20 -24.48 -26.00
CA GLU A 353 18.69 -24.90 -27.31
C GLU A 353 17.94 -26.13 -27.80
N THR A 354 17.59 -26.13 -29.08
CA THR A 354 16.85 -27.21 -29.75
C THR A 354 17.58 -27.67 -31.01
N ARG A 355 16.97 -28.51 -31.86
CA ARG A 355 17.62 -28.90 -33.11
C ARG A 355 17.67 -27.77 -34.14
N GLU A 356 16.57 -27.05 -34.28
CA GLU A 356 16.34 -26.09 -35.38
C GLU A 356 16.38 -24.61 -34.91
N GLY A 357 16.84 -24.35 -33.68
CA GLY A 357 16.96 -22.99 -33.13
C GLY A 357 17.25 -22.95 -31.63
N SER A 358 17.30 -21.74 -31.07
CA SER A 358 17.42 -21.52 -29.62
C SER A 358 16.76 -20.21 -29.20
N PHE A 359 16.21 -20.15 -28.00
CA PHE A 359 15.69 -18.91 -27.41
C PHE A 359 16.32 -18.61 -26.06
N LEU A 360 16.28 -17.34 -25.67
CA LEU A 360 16.67 -16.89 -24.33
C LEU A 360 15.40 -16.58 -23.54
N ALA A 361 15.39 -16.88 -22.25
CA ALA A 361 14.32 -16.53 -21.31
C ALA A 361 14.88 -16.46 -19.89
N THR A 362 14.18 -15.85 -18.93
CA THR A 362 14.56 -16.08 -17.51
C THR A 362 13.92 -17.37 -17.01
N ARG A 363 14.41 -17.87 -15.87
CA ARG A 363 13.98 -19.12 -15.24
C ARG A 363 12.46 -19.30 -15.17
N ASP A 364 11.73 -18.25 -14.80
CA ASP A 364 10.32 -18.41 -14.37
C ASP A 364 9.30 -18.31 -15.54
N HIS A 365 9.76 -18.17 -16.80
CA HIS A 365 8.87 -17.90 -17.93
C HIS A 365 8.14 -19.16 -18.45
N PRO A 366 6.81 -19.13 -18.68
CA PRO A 366 6.04 -20.30 -19.12
C PRO A 366 6.11 -20.56 -20.64
N VAL A 367 6.57 -21.75 -21.01
CA VAL A 367 6.69 -22.25 -22.39
C VAL A 367 5.75 -23.43 -22.62
N SER A 368 5.14 -23.52 -23.81
CA SER A 368 4.12 -24.53 -24.11
C SER A 368 4.70 -25.92 -24.35
N ILE A 369 4.16 -26.93 -23.65
CA ILE A 369 4.54 -28.34 -23.74
C ILE A 369 3.46 -29.22 -24.40
N GLY A 370 2.43 -28.64 -25.00
CA GLY A 370 1.35 -29.35 -25.73
C GLY A 370 -0.03 -29.18 -25.12
N GLU A 371 -1.09 -29.25 -25.93
CA GLU A 371 -2.51 -29.34 -25.47
C GLU A 371 -2.92 -28.22 -24.49
N GLY A 372 -2.43 -26.99 -24.69
CA GLY A 372 -2.68 -25.87 -23.78
C GLY A 372 -1.94 -25.95 -22.43
N ARG A 373 -1.04 -26.92 -22.24
CA ARG A 373 -0.18 -27.07 -21.05
C ARG A 373 1.11 -26.27 -21.21
N PHE A 374 1.60 -25.70 -20.11
CA PHE A 374 2.81 -24.87 -20.04
C PHE A 374 3.70 -25.28 -18.85
N ARG A 375 5.02 -25.11 -18.99
CA ARG A 375 6.03 -25.34 -17.93
C ARG A 375 7.03 -24.18 -17.91
N GLN A 376 7.59 -23.84 -16.75
CA GLN A 376 8.58 -22.77 -16.65
C GLN A 376 9.94 -23.20 -17.24
N VAL A 377 10.67 -22.27 -17.85
CA VAL A 377 11.98 -22.50 -18.50
C VAL A 377 13.01 -23.16 -17.57
N GLY A 378 12.99 -22.81 -16.29
CA GLY A 378 13.86 -23.39 -15.27
C GLY A 378 13.56 -24.82 -14.87
N ASP A 379 12.36 -25.30 -15.23
CA ASP A 379 11.86 -26.64 -14.93
C ASP A 379 11.78 -27.51 -16.21
N LEU A 380 12.18 -26.96 -17.36
CA LEU A 380 12.48 -27.72 -18.57
C LEU A 380 13.84 -28.43 -18.40
N GLN A 381 14.01 -29.55 -19.10
CA GLN A 381 15.26 -30.32 -19.13
C GLN A 381 15.64 -30.71 -20.57
N ALA A 382 16.92 -31.04 -20.78
CA ALA A 382 17.36 -31.61 -22.05
C ALA A 382 16.60 -32.92 -22.31
N GLY A 383 15.86 -32.97 -23.42
CA GLY A 383 14.99 -34.08 -23.79
C GLY A 383 13.48 -33.78 -23.71
N ASP A 384 13.05 -32.70 -23.05
CA ASP A 384 11.65 -32.27 -23.06
C ASP A 384 11.16 -31.88 -24.48
N LEU A 385 9.84 -31.99 -24.69
CA LEU A 385 9.17 -31.64 -25.94
C LEU A 385 8.33 -30.35 -25.81
N ILE A 386 8.83 -29.27 -26.40
CA ILE A 386 8.13 -27.97 -26.48
C ILE A 386 7.45 -27.77 -27.83
N ASN A 387 6.48 -26.87 -27.89
CA ASN A 387 5.79 -26.52 -29.12
C ASN A 387 6.56 -25.43 -29.89
N ARG A 388 7.12 -25.80 -31.05
CA ARG A 388 7.63 -24.86 -32.06
C ARG A 388 6.54 -24.54 -33.07
N TRP A 389 6.47 -23.31 -33.53
CA TRP A 389 5.63 -22.85 -34.62
C TRP A 389 6.42 -22.92 -35.93
N ASP A 390 5.81 -23.51 -36.95
CA ASP A 390 6.38 -23.70 -38.28
C ASP A 390 5.30 -23.51 -39.33
N ASN A 391 5.46 -22.47 -40.16
CA ASN A 391 4.61 -22.15 -41.32
C ASN A 391 3.08 -22.29 -41.04
N GLY A 392 2.62 -21.74 -39.91
CA GLY A 392 1.21 -21.72 -39.51
C GLY A 392 0.72 -22.91 -38.68
N ARG A 393 1.56 -23.90 -38.39
CA ARG A 393 1.24 -25.08 -37.55
C ARG A 393 2.15 -25.16 -36.32
N LEU A 394 1.69 -25.84 -35.29
CA LEU A 394 2.56 -26.27 -34.18
C LEU A 394 3.14 -27.66 -34.45
N ILE A 395 4.42 -27.83 -34.14
CA ILE A 395 5.13 -29.11 -34.17
C ILE A 395 5.92 -29.32 -32.86
N LYS A 396 6.26 -30.58 -32.58
CA LYS A 396 7.05 -30.94 -31.40
C LYS A 396 8.55 -30.81 -31.67
N GLU A 397 9.20 -29.95 -30.90
CA GLU A 397 10.63 -29.73 -30.93
C GLU A 397 11.26 -30.26 -29.63
N LYS A 398 12.41 -30.93 -29.74
CA LYS A 398 13.08 -31.55 -28.59
C LYS A 398 14.23 -30.68 -28.11
N ILE A 399 14.21 -30.32 -26.83
CA ILE A 399 15.29 -29.55 -26.21
C ILE A 399 16.57 -30.39 -26.21
N ARG A 400 17.66 -29.83 -26.73
CA ARG A 400 19.01 -30.41 -26.74
C ARG A 400 19.82 -30.00 -25.52
N GLY A 401 19.70 -28.76 -25.08
CA GLY A 401 20.50 -28.19 -24.00
C GLY A 401 19.80 -27.00 -23.36
N ILE A 402 20.12 -26.75 -22.09
CA ILE A 402 19.65 -25.57 -21.34
C ILE A 402 20.85 -25.02 -20.56
N HIS A 403 21.21 -23.77 -20.83
CA HIS A 403 22.47 -23.19 -20.38
C HIS A 403 22.23 -21.81 -19.76
N TYR A 404 22.76 -21.56 -18.56
CA TYR A 404 22.78 -20.21 -18.00
C TYR A 404 23.76 -19.34 -18.79
N THR A 405 23.32 -18.15 -19.23
CA THR A 405 24.24 -17.16 -19.80
C THR A 405 24.93 -16.39 -18.69
N ALA A 406 26.24 -16.15 -18.81
CA ALA A 406 26.96 -15.30 -17.86
C ALA A 406 26.49 -13.83 -17.97
N GLY A 407 25.97 -13.27 -16.87
CA GLY A 407 25.51 -11.88 -16.78
C GLY A 407 23.99 -11.71 -16.72
N GLN A 408 23.54 -10.46 -16.77
CA GLN A 408 22.11 -10.09 -16.81
C GLN A 408 21.82 -9.28 -18.08
N GLY A 409 20.81 -9.71 -18.84
CA GLY A 409 20.31 -8.97 -20.00
C GLY A 409 19.28 -7.91 -19.62
N LEU A 410 19.05 -6.94 -20.51
CA LEU A 410 17.81 -6.17 -20.52
C LEU A 410 16.67 -7.13 -20.92
N VAL A 411 15.57 -7.08 -20.19
CA VAL A 411 14.48 -8.08 -20.27
C VAL A 411 13.13 -7.40 -20.46
N PHE A 412 12.38 -7.85 -21.47
CA PHE A 412 11.01 -7.44 -21.75
C PHE A 412 9.99 -8.45 -21.18
N ASN A 413 8.71 -8.11 -21.20
CA ASN A 413 7.61 -9.06 -21.04
C ASN A 413 6.37 -8.51 -21.75
N LEU A 414 5.65 -9.35 -22.50
CA LEU A 414 4.46 -8.96 -23.24
C LEU A 414 3.19 -9.49 -22.54
N GLU A 415 2.24 -8.59 -22.33
CA GLU A 415 0.84 -8.95 -22.09
C GLU A 415 0.10 -8.87 -23.43
N VAL A 416 -0.42 -10.00 -23.91
CA VAL A 416 -1.20 -10.08 -25.16
C VAL A 416 -2.66 -10.43 -24.89
N ASP A 417 -3.56 -10.02 -25.78
CA ASP A 417 -4.98 -10.36 -25.70
C ASP A 417 -5.24 -11.86 -25.98
N ARG A 418 -6.52 -12.29 -25.94
CA ARG A 418 -6.91 -13.67 -26.28
C ARG A 418 -6.26 -14.10 -27.61
N PRO A 419 -5.61 -15.28 -27.69
CA PRO A 419 -5.72 -16.45 -26.81
C PRO A 419 -4.75 -16.44 -25.61
N HIS A 420 -4.16 -15.28 -25.26
CA HIS A 420 -3.22 -15.11 -24.15
C HIS A 420 -1.88 -15.84 -24.33
N THR A 421 -1.61 -16.29 -25.56
CA THR A 421 -0.35 -16.85 -26.02
C THR A 421 0.24 -16.04 -27.17
N PHE A 422 1.55 -16.09 -27.34
CA PHE A 422 2.26 -15.49 -28.48
C PHE A 422 3.48 -16.33 -28.87
N ILE A 423 4.01 -16.09 -30.07
CA ILE A 423 5.13 -16.85 -30.64
C ILE A 423 6.43 -16.03 -30.58
N ALA A 424 7.36 -16.47 -29.73
CA ALA A 424 8.68 -15.85 -29.50
C ALA A 424 9.81 -16.80 -29.88
N GLU A 425 10.74 -16.36 -30.74
CA GLU A 425 11.75 -17.17 -31.44
C GLU A 425 11.19 -18.42 -32.15
N GLY A 426 9.92 -18.38 -32.55
CA GLY A 426 9.23 -19.53 -33.10
C GLY A 426 8.73 -20.54 -32.06
N PHE A 427 8.71 -20.21 -30.76
CA PHE A 427 8.16 -21.06 -29.69
C PHE A 427 6.93 -20.42 -29.03
N LEU A 428 5.97 -21.25 -28.60
CA LEU A 428 4.72 -20.77 -28.02
C LEU A 428 4.82 -20.53 -26.50
N VAL A 429 4.48 -19.31 -26.05
CA VAL A 429 4.56 -18.84 -24.65
C VAL A 429 3.26 -18.14 -24.19
N HIS A 430 3.09 -17.80 -22.90
CA HIS A 430 1.79 -17.39 -22.29
C HIS A 430 1.87 -16.19 -21.30
N ASN A 431 0.78 -15.43 -21.16
CA ASN A 431 0.62 -14.31 -20.20
C ASN A 431 0.12 -14.76 -18.77
N LYS A 432 -0.64 -13.94 -18.01
CA LYS A 432 -1.29 -14.34 -16.75
C LYS A 432 -2.69 -13.70 -16.50
N GLY A 433 -3.76 -14.51 -16.38
CA GLY A 433 -5.15 -14.06 -16.08
C GLY A 433 -6.14 -15.18 -15.64
N GLY A 434 -7.39 -14.82 -15.25
CA GLY A 434 -8.41 -15.77 -14.76
C GLY A 434 -9.88 -15.28 -14.78
N GLY A 435 -10.84 -16.23 -14.82
CA GLY A 435 -12.18 -16.04 -15.41
C GLY A 435 -13.35 -15.57 -14.52
N CYS A 436 -14.53 -15.43 -15.15
CA CYS A 436 -15.76 -14.78 -14.64
C CYS A 436 -17.07 -15.43 -15.19
N LEU A 437 -18.25 -14.94 -14.78
CA LEU A 437 -19.62 -15.43 -15.09
C LEU A 437 -20.54 -14.27 -15.50
N THR A 438 -21.59 -14.46 -16.30
CA THR A 438 -22.48 -13.32 -16.70
C THR A 438 -23.35 -12.75 -15.57
N ALA A 439 -23.73 -11.49 -15.71
CA ALA A 439 -24.91 -10.93 -15.03
C ALA A 439 -26.14 -11.84 -15.19
N GLY A 440 -26.97 -11.92 -14.16
CA GLY A 440 -28.16 -12.76 -14.10
C GLY A 440 -27.89 -14.21 -13.68
N THR A 441 -26.64 -14.70 -13.76
CA THR A 441 -26.28 -16.07 -13.39
C THR A 441 -26.68 -16.37 -11.94
N PRO A 442 -27.61 -17.31 -11.68
CA PRO A 442 -28.13 -17.57 -10.34
C PRO A 442 -27.14 -18.38 -9.51
N ILE A 443 -26.59 -17.80 -8.46
CA ILE A 443 -25.71 -18.46 -7.50
C ILE A 443 -26.57 -19.06 -6.40
N ASN A 444 -26.37 -20.34 -6.10
CA ASN A 444 -27.18 -21.03 -5.09
C ASN A 444 -26.78 -20.55 -3.68
N THR A 445 -27.75 -20.23 -2.82
CA THR A 445 -27.57 -19.89 -1.40
C THR A 445 -28.44 -20.79 -0.52
N PRO A 446 -28.20 -20.89 0.79
CA PRO A 446 -29.08 -21.64 1.70
C PRO A 446 -30.53 -21.13 1.75
N GLN A 447 -30.80 -19.92 1.26
CA GLN A 447 -32.12 -19.27 1.23
C GLN A 447 -32.77 -19.27 -0.17
N GLY A 448 -32.17 -19.93 -1.16
CA GLY A 448 -32.59 -19.89 -2.57
C GLY A 448 -31.49 -19.36 -3.49
N ALA A 449 -31.77 -19.20 -4.79
CA ALA A 449 -30.76 -18.69 -5.73
C ALA A 449 -30.79 -17.16 -5.86
N ILE A 450 -29.61 -16.52 -5.87
CA ILE A 450 -29.45 -15.07 -6.01
C ILE A 450 -28.56 -14.78 -7.22
N SER A 451 -28.98 -13.88 -8.11
CA SER A 451 -28.20 -13.46 -9.28
C SER A 451 -26.85 -12.87 -8.85
N ILE A 452 -25.75 -13.30 -9.49
CA ILE A 452 -24.36 -13.00 -9.07
C ILE A 452 -24.09 -11.50 -8.83
N GLU A 453 -24.66 -10.62 -9.64
CA GLU A 453 -24.49 -9.16 -9.55
C GLU A 453 -25.15 -8.51 -8.33
N LYS A 454 -25.99 -9.26 -7.61
CA LYS A 454 -26.71 -8.82 -6.40
C LYS A 454 -26.06 -9.31 -5.10
N LEU A 455 -25.02 -10.14 -5.19
CA LEU A 455 -24.28 -10.63 -4.02
C LEU A 455 -23.31 -9.58 -3.50
N ILE A 456 -23.32 -9.36 -2.19
CA ILE A 456 -22.39 -8.46 -1.49
C ILE A 456 -21.51 -9.25 -0.50
N PRO A 457 -20.33 -8.71 -0.10
CA PRO A 457 -19.49 -9.32 0.93
C PRO A 457 -20.29 -9.65 2.21
N GLY A 458 -20.05 -10.83 2.77
CA GLY A 458 -20.76 -11.37 3.94
C GLY A 458 -22.02 -12.19 3.61
N ASN A 459 -22.58 -12.11 2.40
CA ASN A 459 -23.63 -13.02 1.94
C ASN A 459 -23.11 -14.48 1.93
N THR A 460 -24.00 -15.43 2.18
CA THR A 460 -23.68 -16.87 2.18
C THR A 460 -24.09 -17.50 0.84
N VAL A 461 -23.22 -18.30 0.24
CA VAL A 461 -23.51 -19.13 -0.94
C VAL A 461 -23.29 -20.62 -0.61
N LEU A 462 -23.82 -21.50 -1.44
CA LEU A 462 -23.55 -22.94 -1.37
C LEU A 462 -22.25 -23.25 -2.12
N ALA A 463 -21.29 -23.78 -1.37
CA ALA A 463 -19.98 -24.21 -1.82
C ALA A 463 -19.82 -25.72 -1.61
N VAL A 464 -18.84 -26.34 -2.27
CA VAL A 464 -18.59 -27.80 -2.24
C VAL A 464 -17.21 -28.06 -1.65
N ASP A 465 -17.15 -28.78 -0.54
CA ASP A 465 -15.90 -29.13 0.13
C ASP A 465 -15.15 -30.27 -0.59
N PRO A 466 -13.88 -30.55 -0.25
CA PRO A 466 -13.08 -31.59 -0.89
C PRO A 466 -13.58 -33.03 -0.63
N GLN A 467 -14.61 -33.18 0.19
CA GLN A 467 -15.32 -34.45 0.44
C GLN A 467 -16.60 -34.54 -0.41
N GLY A 468 -16.85 -33.58 -1.29
CA GLY A 468 -18.04 -33.49 -2.15
C GLY A 468 -19.30 -33.02 -1.42
N LYS A 469 -19.19 -32.61 -0.15
CA LYS A 469 -20.33 -32.18 0.65
C LYS A 469 -20.59 -30.69 0.44
N ILE A 470 -21.87 -30.34 0.37
CA ILE A 470 -22.29 -28.95 0.24
C ILE A 470 -22.32 -28.29 1.61
N ILE A 471 -21.65 -27.13 1.71
CA ILE A 471 -21.56 -26.32 2.92
C ILE A 471 -21.75 -24.83 2.61
N PRO A 472 -22.33 -24.05 3.55
CA PRO A 472 -22.40 -22.60 3.42
C PRO A 472 -21.00 -21.98 3.49
N SER A 473 -20.64 -21.16 2.50
CA SER A 473 -19.42 -20.34 2.50
C SER A 473 -19.77 -18.88 2.26
N ARG A 474 -19.06 -17.95 2.90
CA ARG A 474 -19.35 -16.50 2.76
C ARG A 474 -18.61 -15.90 1.57
N VAL A 475 -19.29 -15.04 0.82
CA VAL A 475 -18.68 -14.17 -0.19
C VAL A 475 -17.73 -13.18 0.50
N LYS A 476 -16.45 -13.24 0.18
CA LYS A 476 -15.44 -12.27 0.62
C LYS A 476 -15.47 -11.00 -0.24
N LYS A 477 -15.61 -11.16 -1.56
CA LYS A 477 -15.59 -10.06 -2.51
C LYS A 477 -16.28 -10.42 -3.83
N LEU A 478 -17.07 -9.49 -4.35
CA LEU A 478 -17.52 -9.48 -5.74
C LEU A 478 -16.53 -8.69 -6.61
N PHE A 479 -16.29 -9.17 -7.82
CA PHE A 479 -15.50 -8.55 -8.88
C PHE A 479 -16.41 -8.36 -10.11
N ARG A 480 -16.15 -7.34 -10.93
CA ARG A 480 -16.91 -7.03 -12.15
C ARG A 480 -15.97 -6.56 -13.27
N THR A 481 -16.19 -7.03 -14.49
CA THR A 481 -15.47 -6.60 -15.70
C THR A 481 -16.37 -6.79 -16.94
N GLN A 482 -15.85 -6.51 -18.14
CA GLN A 482 -16.42 -6.99 -19.41
C GLN A 482 -15.60 -8.19 -19.91
N ALA A 483 -16.25 -9.10 -20.65
CA ALA A 483 -15.58 -10.18 -21.37
C ALA A 483 -16.50 -10.80 -22.45
N LEU A 484 -15.94 -11.33 -23.54
CA LEU A 484 -16.62 -12.30 -24.41
C LEU A 484 -16.98 -13.58 -23.63
N VAL A 485 -18.22 -14.03 -23.78
CA VAL A 485 -18.88 -15.12 -23.05
C VAL A 485 -19.00 -16.38 -23.90
N LEU A 486 -19.06 -17.55 -23.27
CA LEU A 486 -19.65 -18.76 -23.86
C LEU A 486 -20.86 -19.23 -23.04
N ASN A 487 -21.83 -19.80 -23.73
CA ASN A 487 -22.92 -20.56 -23.14
C ASN A 487 -22.59 -22.05 -23.24
N LEU A 488 -22.37 -22.69 -22.09
CA LEU A 488 -22.15 -24.12 -21.92
C LEU A 488 -23.50 -24.78 -21.67
N VAL A 489 -23.94 -25.68 -22.55
CA VAL A 489 -25.23 -26.39 -22.45
C VAL A 489 -24.99 -27.87 -22.19
N THR A 490 -25.65 -28.41 -21.17
CA THR A 490 -25.63 -29.83 -20.78
C THR A 490 -27.04 -30.44 -20.81
N ASP A 491 -27.12 -31.76 -20.63
CA ASP A 491 -28.36 -32.50 -20.35
C ASP A 491 -29.07 -32.10 -19.04
N ALA A 492 -28.40 -31.37 -18.14
CA ALA A 492 -28.93 -30.93 -16.85
C ALA A 492 -29.20 -29.41 -16.75
N GLY A 493 -28.74 -28.58 -17.70
CA GLY A 493 -28.92 -27.12 -17.65
C GLY A 493 -27.96 -26.34 -18.57
N SER A 494 -27.77 -25.06 -18.29
CA SER A 494 -26.82 -24.22 -19.04
C SER A 494 -26.18 -23.11 -18.20
N LEU A 495 -24.91 -22.81 -18.47
CA LEU A 495 -24.14 -21.76 -17.80
C LEU A 495 -23.49 -20.79 -18.79
N ARG A 496 -23.66 -19.49 -18.55
CA ARG A 496 -22.98 -18.41 -19.30
C ARG A 496 -21.78 -17.89 -18.53
N THR A 497 -20.59 -18.13 -19.08
CA THR A 497 -19.29 -18.02 -18.39
C THR A 497 -18.16 -17.59 -19.32
N THR A 498 -16.99 -17.20 -18.80
CA THR A 498 -15.80 -16.93 -19.65
C THR A 498 -15.07 -18.23 -20.01
N ALA A 499 -14.35 -18.22 -21.13
CA ALA A 499 -13.63 -19.39 -21.65
C ALA A 499 -12.56 -19.96 -20.70
N ASP A 500 -12.09 -19.16 -19.75
CA ASP A 500 -11.05 -19.47 -18.78
C ASP A 500 -11.57 -19.71 -17.35
N HIS A 501 -12.89 -19.87 -17.18
CA HIS A 501 -13.53 -20.23 -15.92
C HIS A 501 -13.37 -21.75 -15.63
N PRO A 502 -12.89 -22.17 -14.44
CA PRO A 502 -12.75 -23.59 -14.10
C PRO A 502 -14.10 -24.26 -13.74
N MET A 503 -14.44 -25.33 -14.44
CA MET A 503 -15.63 -26.17 -14.26
C MET A 503 -15.25 -27.50 -13.61
N GLY A 504 -15.94 -27.93 -12.56
CA GLY A 504 -15.61 -29.16 -11.82
C GLY A 504 -16.00 -30.45 -12.56
N CYS A 505 -15.12 -31.45 -12.52
CA CYS A 505 -15.31 -32.76 -13.12
C CYS A 505 -15.39 -33.87 -12.05
N MET A 506 -15.80 -35.09 -12.44
CA MET A 506 -16.03 -36.21 -11.52
C MET A 506 -14.80 -36.60 -10.68
N ASP A 507 -13.60 -36.42 -11.23
CA ASP A 507 -12.34 -36.87 -10.63
C ASP A 507 -11.76 -35.89 -9.59
N GLY A 508 -12.48 -34.79 -9.30
CA GLY A 508 -12.04 -33.71 -8.38
C GLY A 508 -11.25 -32.59 -9.06
N ASP A 509 -10.87 -32.78 -10.33
CA ASP A 509 -10.20 -31.80 -11.18
C ASP A 509 -11.15 -30.74 -11.77
N PHE A 510 -10.57 -29.67 -12.30
CA PHE A 510 -11.29 -28.57 -12.96
C PHE A 510 -10.76 -28.29 -14.38
N ILE A 511 -11.65 -28.33 -15.37
CA ILE A 511 -11.34 -28.03 -16.78
C ILE A 511 -11.86 -26.62 -17.12
N LEU A 512 -11.14 -25.85 -17.94
CA LEU A 512 -11.61 -24.51 -18.33
C LEU A 512 -12.80 -24.61 -19.29
N ALA A 513 -13.84 -23.81 -19.08
CA ALA A 513 -15.10 -23.92 -19.80
C ALA A 513 -14.98 -23.81 -21.33
N GLY A 514 -13.97 -23.09 -21.85
CA GLY A 514 -13.67 -22.95 -23.27
C GLY A 514 -12.80 -24.07 -23.88
N GLN A 515 -12.36 -25.03 -23.06
CA GLN A 515 -11.64 -26.25 -23.46
C GLN A 515 -12.55 -27.49 -23.46
N LEU A 516 -13.74 -27.40 -22.88
CA LEU A 516 -14.73 -28.47 -22.89
C LEU A 516 -15.21 -28.80 -24.31
N GLN A 517 -15.65 -30.04 -24.52
CA GLN A 517 -16.21 -30.54 -25.77
C GLN A 517 -17.52 -31.31 -25.53
N PRO A 518 -18.44 -31.38 -26.51
CA PRO A 518 -19.61 -32.24 -26.44
C PRO A 518 -19.26 -33.70 -26.08
N GLY A 519 -20.06 -34.33 -25.23
CA GLY A 519 -19.84 -35.67 -24.70
C GLY A 519 -18.98 -35.73 -23.41
N GLN A 520 -18.24 -34.67 -23.07
CA GLN A 520 -17.53 -34.59 -21.78
C GLN A 520 -18.51 -34.34 -20.62
N LYS A 521 -18.09 -34.66 -19.38
CA LYS A 521 -18.93 -34.56 -18.19
C LYS A 521 -18.44 -33.51 -17.20
N VAL A 522 -19.37 -32.69 -16.69
CA VAL A 522 -19.15 -31.68 -15.64
C VAL A 522 -20.13 -31.89 -14.49
N LEU A 523 -19.77 -31.47 -13.28
CA LEU A 523 -20.61 -31.65 -12.09
C LEU A 523 -21.67 -30.54 -11.98
N VAL A 524 -22.93 -30.97 -11.84
CA VAL A 524 -24.11 -30.10 -11.63
C VAL A 524 -24.86 -30.58 -10.39
N TRP A 525 -25.28 -29.64 -9.56
CA TRP A 525 -26.12 -29.87 -8.39
C TRP A 525 -27.60 -29.89 -8.76
N LYS A 526 -28.29 -30.98 -8.43
CA LYS A 526 -29.72 -31.16 -8.64
C LYS A 526 -30.30 -32.04 -7.52
N GLU A 527 -31.52 -31.76 -7.09
CA GLU A 527 -32.26 -32.60 -6.11
C GLU A 527 -31.46 -32.91 -4.82
N GLY A 528 -30.59 -31.99 -4.40
CA GLY A 528 -29.76 -32.11 -3.19
C GLY A 528 -28.37 -32.72 -3.40
N VAL A 529 -28.10 -33.37 -4.54
CA VAL A 529 -26.84 -34.09 -4.82
C VAL A 529 -26.07 -33.52 -6.01
N LEU A 530 -24.75 -33.73 -6.03
CA LEU A 530 -23.92 -33.49 -7.21
C LEU A 530 -23.99 -34.71 -8.13
N GLN A 531 -24.27 -34.47 -9.40
CA GLN A 531 -24.32 -35.51 -10.44
C GLN A 531 -23.58 -35.04 -11.71
N PRO A 532 -23.01 -35.97 -12.50
CA PRO A 532 -22.41 -35.62 -13.77
C PRO A 532 -23.48 -35.27 -14.82
N ALA A 533 -23.30 -34.12 -15.46
CA ALA A 533 -24.07 -33.66 -16.61
C ALA A 533 -23.20 -33.73 -17.87
N THR A 534 -23.75 -34.26 -18.96
CA THR A 534 -23.05 -34.39 -20.25
C THR A 534 -23.16 -33.09 -21.03
N VAL A 535 -22.04 -32.55 -21.50
CA VAL A 535 -22.01 -31.38 -22.38
C VAL A 535 -22.64 -31.74 -23.73
N ILE A 536 -23.70 -31.02 -24.11
CA ILE A 536 -24.39 -31.17 -25.39
C ILE A 536 -23.81 -30.18 -26.42
N LYS A 537 -23.63 -28.91 -26.03
CA LYS A 537 -23.21 -27.85 -26.94
C LYS A 537 -22.48 -26.74 -26.19
N ILE A 538 -21.54 -26.09 -26.86
CA ILE A 538 -20.94 -24.83 -26.43
C ILE A 538 -21.13 -23.81 -27.56
N THR A 539 -21.67 -22.63 -27.26
CA THR A 539 -21.77 -21.52 -28.21
C THR A 539 -21.06 -20.30 -27.63
N ARG A 540 -20.13 -19.71 -28.39
CA ARG A 540 -19.46 -18.45 -28.03
C ARG A 540 -20.37 -17.28 -28.45
N GLU A 541 -20.39 -16.22 -27.64
CA GLU A 541 -21.09 -14.96 -27.96
C GLU A 541 -20.07 -13.95 -28.50
N GLU A 542 -20.41 -13.27 -29.59
CA GLU A 542 -19.49 -12.38 -30.34
C GLU A 542 -19.32 -10.99 -29.69
N ARG A 543 -20.14 -10.66 -28.69
CA ARG A 543 -20.15 -9.38 -27.99
C ARG A 543 -19.69 -9.54 -26.55
N GLU A 544 -18.87 -8.62 -26.07
CA GLU A 544 -18.50 -8.57 -24.65
C GLU A 544 -19.70 -8.17 -23.78
N LEU A 545 -19.84 -8.84 -22.64
CA LEU A 545 -20.93 -8.62 -21.69
C LEU A 545 -20.42 -8.35 -20.27
N PRO A 546 -21.23 -7.71 -19.41
CA PRO A 546 -20.91 -7.55 -18.00
C PRO A 546 -20.79 -8.91 -17.32
N VAL A 547 -19.56 -9.25 -16.92
CA VAL A 547 -19.25 -10.47 -16.20
C VAL A 547 -18.72 -10.14 -14.80
N TYR A 548 -18.94 -11.09 -13.91
CA TYR A 548 -18.72 -11.00 -12.48
C TYR A 548 -17.97 -12.25 -12.00
N ASN A 549 -17.16 -12.10 -10.96
CA ASN A 549 -16.64 -13.25 -10.23
C ASN A 549 -16.81 -12.99 -8.73
N LEU A 550 -16.93 -14.05 -7.93
CA LEU A 550 -17.09 -13.98 -6.49
C LEU A 550 -16.01 -14.82 -5.82
N SER A 551 -15.21 -14.22 -4.94
CA SER A 551 -14.34 -14.98 -4.05
C SER A 551 -15.06 -15.28 -2.75
N VAL A 552 -14.86 -16.48 -2.23
CA VAL A 552 -15.54 -16.99 -1.03
C VAL A 552 -14.53 -17.40 0.05
N GLU A 553 -15.03 -17.66 1.25
CA GLU A 553 -14.36 -18.44 2.29
C GLU A 553 -14.09 -19.88 1.82
N TRP A 554 -13.29 -20.63 2.58
CA TRP A 554 -13.06 -22.02 2.23
C TRP A 554 -14.39 -22.79 2.30
N PRO A 555 -14.72 -23.64 1.32
CA PRO A 555 -13.91 -24.04 0.17
C PRO A 555 -14.07 -23.03 -0.99
N ASN A 556 -13.02 -22.83 -1.80
CA ASN A 556 -12.98 -21.77 -2.83
C ASN A 556 -13.86 -22.05 -4.07
N THR A 557 -14.79 -22.99 -3.95
CA THR A 557 -15.79 -23.43 -4.94
C THR A 557 -17.12 -22.73 -4.70
N PHE A 558 -17.99 -22.68 -5.71
CA PHE A 558 -19.39 -22.29 -5.52
C PHE A 558 -20.29 -22.87 -6.61
N LEU A 559 -21.59 -22.96 -6.32
CA LEU A 559 -22.61 -23.44 -7.25
C LEU A 559 -23.19 -22.26 -8.05
N ALA A 560 -22.95 -22.25 -9.37
CA ALA A 560 -23.40 -21.21 -10.30
C ALA A 560 -24.31 -21.83 -11.37
N ALA A 561 -25.59 -21.43 -11.41
CA ALA A 561 -26.65 -22.11 -12.14
C ALA A 561 -26.70 -23.64 -11.87
N GLY A 562 -26.37 -24.04 -10.63
CA GLY A 562 -26.18 -25.44 -10.24
C GLY A 562 -24.82 -26.05 -10.61
N PHE A 563 -24.05 -25.50 -11.54
CA PHE A 563 -22.73 -26.03 -11.91
C PHE A 563 -21.69 -25.80 -10.82
N LEU A 564 -20.82 -26.78 -10.59
CA LEU A 564 -19.66 -26.63 -9.73
C LEU A 564 -18.57 -25.80 -10.41
N THR A 565 -18.26 -24.64 -9.83
CA THR A 565 -17.24 -23.68 -10.30
C THR A 565 -16.19 -23.39 -9.22
N HIS A 566 -15.01 -22.89 -9.60
CA HIS A 566 -13.91 -22.64 -8.66
C HIS A 566 -13.11 -21.36 -8.97
N ASN A 567 -12.70 -20.64 -7.92
CA ASN A 567 -11.85 -19.46 -8.03
C ASN A 567 -10.41 -19.84 -8.44
N LYS A 568 -9.99 -19.42 -9.64
CA LYS A 568 -8.68 -19.72 -10.24
C LYS A 568 -7.49 -19.07 -9.50
N GLY A 569 -7.14 -19.63 -8.34
CA GLY A 569 -6.04 -19.18 -7.48
C GLY A 569 -5.54 -20.20 -6.45
N GLY A 570 -6.03 -21.43 -6.49
CA GLY A 570 -5.59 -22.56 -5.65
C GLY A 570 -5.54 -23.86 -6.46
N GLY A 571 -4.76 -24.85 -5.98
CA GLY A 571 -4.60 -26.15 -6.65
C GLY A 571 -5.80 -27.09 -6.43
N GLY A 572 -5.92 -28.10 -7.29
CA GLY A 572 -6.99 -29.10 -7.26
C GLY A 572 -6.89 -30.11 -6.10
N PHE A 573 -7.91 -30.96 -5.99
CA PHE A 573 -8.07 -31.93 -4.90
C PHE A 573 -7.89 -33.38 -5.38
N HIS A 574 -7.43 -34.25 -4.48
CA HIS A 574 -7.52 -35.70 -4.62
C HIS A 574 -8.14 -36.28 -3.35
N SER A 575 -9.01 -37.29 -3.51
CA SER A 575 -9.81 -37.87 -2.43
C SER A 575 -9.50 -39.36 -2.21
N SER A 576 -9.54 -39.79 -0.95
CA SER A 576 -9.63 -41.21 -0.56
C SER A 576 -10.35 -41.32 0.80
N SER A 577 -10.90 -42.50 1.11
CA SER A 577 -12.11 -42.61 1.97
C SER A 577 -12.04 -43.67 3.07
N SER A 578 -12.93 -43.54 4.08
CA SER A 578 -13.26 -44.51 5.16
C SER A 578 -12.22 -44.57 6.33
N ARG A 579 -12.56 -44.91 7.60
CA ARG A 579 -13.83 -45.24 8.33
C ARG A 579 -13.58 -45.11 9.87
N SER A 580 -14.62 -44.93 10.70
CA SER A 580 -14.85 -45.33 12.15
C SER A 580 -13.67 -45.54 13.17
N SER A 581 -13.76 -45.31 14.51
CA SER A 581 -14.86 -44.99 15.47
C SER A 581 -14.37 -44.59 16.91
N SER A 582 -15.30 -44.05 17.72
CA SER A 582 -15.53 -44.28 19.20
C SER A 582 -14.50 -43.98 20.32
N GLY A 583 -14.95 -43.21 21.34
CA GLY A 583 -14.59 -43.30 22.78
C GLY A 583 -13.44 -42.41 23.32
N GLY A 584 -13.44 -41.92 24.58
CA GLY A 584 -14.52 -41.83 25.59
C GLY A 584 -14.03 -41.69 27.07
N SER A 585 -14.51 -40.67 27.81
CA SER A 585 -14.34 -40.43 29.29
C SER A 585 -12.91 -40.17 29.84
N GLY A 586 -12.68 -39.51 30.98
CA GLY A 586 -13.56 -38.71 31.87
C GLY A 586 -12.99 -38.48 33.29
N GLY A 587 -13.40 -37.37 33.95
CA GLY A 587 -13.20 -37.06 35.39
C GLY A 587 -11.77 -36.63 35.85
N ASP A 588 -11.58 -35.96 36.99
CA ASP A 588 -12.51 -35.09 37.76
C ASP A 588 -11.74 -34.17 38.75
N LEU A 589 -12.40 -33.14 39.31
CA LEU A 589 -11.81 -32.18 40.28
C LEU A 589 -12.64 -32.05 41.57
N SER A 590 -12.04 -31.53 42.66
CA SER A 590 -12.82 -31.02 43.80
C SER A 590 -12.16 -29.88 44.61
N PHE A 591 -12.99 -29.26 45.46
CA PHE A 591 -12.71 -28.47 46.66
C PHE A 591 -12.28 -26.98 46.58
N PHE A 592 -11.51 -26.51 45.60
CA PHE A 592 -11.04 -25.09 45.62
C PHE A 592 -12.06 -24.03 45.14
N GLN A 593 -13.25 -24.43 44.69
CA GLN A 593 -14.04 -23.60 43.76
C GLN A 593 -15.03 -22.62 44.41
N PHE A 594 -15.38 -22.78 45.70
CA PHE A 594 -16.49 -22.03 46.30
C PHE A 594 -16.15 -20.58 46.74
N LEU A 595 -14.92 -20.31 47.16
CA LEU A 595 -14.52 -18.96 47.62
C LEU A 595 -14.27 -17.98 46.44
N PHE A 596 -14.07 -18.50 45.23
CA PHE A 596 -13.60 -17.74 44.07
C PHE A 596 -14.70 -16.91 43.38
N VAL A 597 -15.96 -17.36 43.48
CA VAL A 597 -17.08 -16.82 42.67
C VAL A 597 -17.48 -15.41 43.12
N PHE A 598 -17.58 -15.16 44.43
CA PHE A 598 -18.18 -13.93 44.95
C PHE A 598 -17.34 -12.67 44.66
N PHE A 599 -16.01 -12.80 44.71
CA PHE A 599 -15.09 -11.71 44.41
C PHE A 599 -15.07 -11.34 42.92
N PHE A 600 -15.27 -12.34 42.05
CA PHE A 600 -15.30 -12.15 40.60
C PHE A 600 -16.53 -11.38 40.11
N VAL A 601 -17.72 -11.57 40.70
CA VAL A 601 -18.95 -10.88 40.24
C VAL A 601 -18.84 -9.35 40.38
N ILE A 602 -18.27 -8.86 41.48
CA ILE A 602 -18.11 -7.41 41.73
C ILE A 602 -17.09 -6.83 40.75
N ILE A 603 -15.95 -7.49 40.57
CA ILE A 603 -14.91 -7.08 39.61
C ILE A 603 -15.44 -7.12 38.18
N PHE A 604 -16.23 -8.13 37.82
CA PHE A 604 -16.85 -8.28 36.50
C PHE A 604 -17.82 -7.13 36.18
N PHE A 605 -18.63 -6.67 37.14
CA PHE A 605 -19.48 -5.49 36.95
C PHE A 605 -18.67 -4.19 36.75
N ILE A 606 -17.60 -3.98 37.54
CA ILE A 606 -16.70 -2.83 37.38
C ILE A 606 -16.02 -2.87 36.00
N ILE A 607 -15.56 -4.05 35.56
CA ILE A 607 -14.97 -4.26 34.24
C ILE A 607 -16.02 -4.01 33.14
N ILE A 608 -17.27 -4.48 33.28
CA ILE A 608 -18.33 -4.21 32.29
C ILE A 608 -18.59 -2.71 32.15
N ILE A 609 -18.67 -1.96 33.26
CA ILE A 609 -18.84 -0.49 33.22
C ILE A 609 -17.64 0.18 32.52
N ALA A 610 -16.41 -0.25 32.81
CA ALA A 610 -15.20 0.23 32.13
C ALA A 610 -15.13 -0.18 30.64
N VAL A 611 -15.65 -1.35 30.27
CA VAL A 611 -15.73 -1.84 28.88
C VAL A 611 -16.80 -1.09 28.10
N ILE A 612 -17.94 -0.75 28.70
CA ILE A 612 -18.97 0.10 28.09
C ILE A 612 -18.43 1.54 27.88
N ALA A 613 -17.76 2.12 28.87
CA ALA A 613 -17.12 3.43 28.73
C ALA A 613 -15.98 3.45 27.68
N SER A 614 -15.16 2.39 27.61
CA SER A 614 -14.05 2.30 26.64
C SER A 614 -14.48 1.86 25.24
N SER A 615 -15.62 1.18 25.08
CA SER A 615 -16.22 0.88 23.76
C SER A 615 -16.93 2.10 23.18
N ALA A 616 -17.67 2.87 23.99
CA ALA A 616 -18.25 4.14 23.58
C ALA A 616 -17.19 5.13 23.05
N SER A 617 -16.02 5.19 23.70
CA SER A 617 -14.89 6.02 23.24
C SER A 617 -14.08 5.40 22.09
N LYS A 618 -14.10 4.07 21.89
CA LYS A 618 -13.54 3.42 20.69
C LYS A 618 -14.42 3.61 19.44
N ALA A 619 -15.75 3.62 19.58
CA ALA A 619 -16.68 3.85 18.46
C ALA A 619 -16.49 5.24 17.80
N ILE A 620 -16.04 6.24 18.57
CA ILE A 620 -15.67 7.56 18.06
C ILE A 620 -14.41 7.49 17.17
N LYS A 621 -13.49 6.56 17.46
CA LYS A 621 -12.18 6.46 16.78
C LYS A 621 -12.21 5.68 15.46
N SER A 622 -13.16 4.77 15.27
CA SER A 622 -13.34 4.04 14.00
C SER A 622 -14.03 4.86 12.89
N LYS A 623 -14.47 6.09 13.19
CA LYS A 623 -15.11 6.99 12.22
C LYS A 623 -14.13 7.95 11.51
N ALA A 624 -12.83 7.84 11.80
CA ALA A 624 -11.84 8.87 11.52
C ALA A 624 -11.20 8.84 10.11
N GLU A 625 -11.59 7.90 9.23
CA GLU A 625 -11.15 7.87 7.82
C GLU A 625 -12.22 8.35 6.83
N ASN A 626 -13.37 8.86 7.33
CA ASN A 626 -14.37 9.54 6.51
C ASN A 626 -14.03 11.04 6.32
N LEU A 627 -14.53 11.63 5.23
CA LEU A 627 -14.51 13.09 5.01
C LEU A 627 -15.40 13.84 6.03
N ASP A 628 -16.50 13.20 6.42
CA ASP A 628 -17.53 13.62 7.38
C ASP A 628 -17.06 13.55 8.86
N PHE A 629 -15.92 14.16 9.15
CA PHE A 629 -15.48 14.42 10.52
C PHE A 629 -16.33 15.51 11.17
N VAL A 630 -17.04 15.16 12.25
CA VAL A 630 -17.93 16.08 12.99
C VAL A 630 -17.44 16.23 14.43
N TYR A 631 -17.05 17.45 14.81
CA TYR A 631 -16.74 17.83 16.18
C TYR A 631 -18.00 17.77 17.07
N PRO A 632 -17.91 17.15 18.27
CA PRO A 632 -18.96 17.24 19.26
C PRO A 632 -19.01 18.66 19.86
N ARG A 633 -20.23 19.18 20.13
CA ARG A 633 -20.46 20.57 20.55
C ARG A 633 -19.68 21.01 21.79
N ASN A 634 -19.39 20.10 22.72
CA ASN A 634 -18.57 20.39 23.91
C ASN A 634 -17.11 20.77 23.61
N ARG A 635 -16.59 20.49 22.41
CA ARG A 635 -15.26 20.96 21.94
C ARG A 635 -15.31 22.32 21.25
N ILE A 636 -16.47 22.72 20.74
CA ILE A 636 -16.68 23.97 20.00
C ILE A 636 -17.02 25.11 20.96
N ILE A 637 -18.00 24.86 21.85
CA ILE A 637 -18.58 25.84 22.79
C ILE A 637 -17.51 26.66 23.54
N PRO A 638 -16.46 26.08 24.15
CA PRO A 638 -15.52 26.86 24.97
C PRO A 638 -14.72 27.90 24.16
N LYS A 639 -14.38 27.58 22.91
CA LYS A 639 -13.72 28.50 21.99
C LYS A 639 -14.72 29.50 21.38
N ALA A 640 -15.97 29.09 21.12
CA ALA A 640 -17.02 29.97 20.65
C ALA A 640 -17.36 31.05 21.70
N GLU A 641 -17.60 30.68 22.96
CA GLU A 641 -17.85 31.61 24.08
C GLU A 641 -16.68 32.58 24.28
N LYS A 642 -15.43 32.10 24.24
CA LYS A 642 -14.22 32.94 24.31
C LYS A 642 -14.20 33.98 23.18
N THR A 643 -14.65 33.61 21.98
CA THR A 643 -14.65 34.47 20.80
C THR A 643 -15.79 35.48 20.80
N GLU A 644 -17.01 35.06 21.17
CA GLU A 644 -18.14 35.98 21.30
C GLU A 644 -17.93 37.04 22.40
N LYS A 645 -17.27 36.71 23.52
CA LYS A 645 -16.89 37.72 24.53
C LYS A 645 -16.01 38.83 23.97
N LEU A 646 -14.99 38.48 23.17
CA LEU A 646 -14.10 39.45 22.55
C LEU A 646 -14.81 40.26 21.45
N LEU A 647 -15.59 39.60 20.59
CA LEU A 647 -16.38 40.28 19.56
C LEU A 647 -17.41 41.23 20.18
N ALA A 648 -18.09 40.82 21.26
CA ALA A 648 -19.01 41.68 22.00
C ALA A 648 -18.30 42.90 22.60
N PHE A 649 -17.11 42.74 23.19
CA PHE A 649 -16.30 43.84 23.69
C PHE A 649 -15.89 44.81 22.56
N LEU A 650 -15.31 44.30 21.47
CA LEU A 650 -14.89 45.11 20.32
C LEU A 650 -16.09 45.83 19.68
N SER A 651 -17.27 45.21 19.66
CA SER A 651 -18.48 45.78 19.07
C SER A 651 -19.04 47.01 19.78
N GLN A 652 -18.53 47.33 20.98
CA GLN A 652 -18.82 48.60 21.67
C GLN A 652 -18.15 49.81 20.99
N GLN A 653 -17.12 49.58 20.17
CA GLN A 653 -16.37 50.61 19.44
C GLN A 653 -16.46 50.43 17.91
N ASP A 654 -16.52 49.19 17.42
CA ASP A 654 -16.69 48.88 16.00
C ASP A 654 -17.90 47.96 15.76
N SER A 655 -19.03 48.54 15.37
CA SER A 655 -20.25 47.79 15.08
C SER A 655 -20.09 46.77 13.93
N ALA A 656 -19.06 46.88 13.08
CA ALA A 656 -18.80 45.93 12.02
C ALA A 656 -18.32 44.55 12.52
N VAL A 657 -17.97 44.41 13.81
CA VAL A 657 -17.67 43.10 14.46
C VAL A 657 -18.77 42.61 15.41
N ALA A 658 -19.98 43.18 15.36
CA ALA A 658 -21.11 42.75 16.19
C ALA A 658 -21.46 41.25 15.96
N PRO A 659 -21.43 40.38 17.00
CA PRO A 659 -21.62 38.93 16.85
C PRO A 659 -22.87 38.52 16.08
N ALA A 660 -24.00 39.20 16.31
CA ALA A 660 -25.26 38.89 15.63
C ALA A 660 -25.20 39.12 14.11
N GLU A 661 -24.57 40.21 13.67
CA GLU A 661 -24.46 40.55 12.24
C GLU A 661 -23.39 39.70 11.54
N LEU A 662 -22.26 39.39 12.19
CA LEU A 662 -21.27 38.44 11.66
C LEU A 662 -21.86 37.04 11.42
N ARG A 663 -22.65 36.56 12.39
CA ARG A 663 -23.36 35.28 12.36
C ARG A 663 -24.41 35.23 11.23
N LYS A 664 -25.21 36.28 11.11
CA LYS A 664 -26.24 36.49 10.07
C LYS A 664 -25.64 36.63 8.67
N LEU A 665 -24.50 37.32 8.55
CA LEU A 665 -23.71 37.39 7.31
C LEU A 665 -23.22 36.00 6.90
N ALA A 666 -22.64 35.23 7.83
CA ALA A 666 -22.17 33.88 7.55
C ALA A 666 -23.34 32.97 7.09
N GLU A 667 -24.49 33.02 7.78
CA GLU A 667 -25.69 32.27 7.40
C GLU A 667 -26.20 32.64 6.01
N THR A 668 -26.26 33.95 5.70
CA THR A 668 -26.76 34.47 4.43
C THR A 668 -25.80 34.13 3.28
N THR A 669 -24.49 34.26 3.51
CA THR A 669 -23.46 33.94 2.51
C THR A 669 -23.43 32.43 2.24
N PHE A 670 -23.54 31.59 3.27
CA PHE A 670 -23.67 30.14 3.14
C PHE A 670 -24.89 29.77 2.30
N LYS A 671 -26.08 30.24 2.68
CA LYS A 671 -27.33 29.97 1.92
C LYS A 671 -27.24 30.45 0.47
N LYS A 672 -26.66 31.64 0.23
CA LYS A 672 -26.51 32.19 -1.12
C LYS A 672 -25.49 31.42 -1.96
N LEU A 673 -24.38 30.96 -1.37
CA LEU A 673 -23.40 30.11 -2.06
C LEU A 673 -24.05 28.81 -2.50
N GLN A 674 -24.76 28.12 -1.61
CA GLN A 674 -25.45 26.86 -1.91
C GLN A 674 -26.51 27.04 -3.01
N GLU A 675 -27.29 28.12 -2.98
CA GLU A 675 -28.25 28.46 -4.03
C GLU A 675 -27.57 28.69 -5.40
N CYS A 676 -26.54 29.54 -5.44
CA CYS A 676 -25.79 29.87 -6.65
C CYS A 676 -25.02 28.66 -7.21
N TRP A 677 -24.50 27.79 -6.36
CA TRP A 677 -23.78 26.57 -6.73
C TRP A 677 -24.74 25.53 -7.34
N GLY A 678 -25.87 25.25 -6.67
CA GLY A 678 -26.89 24.32 -7.16
C GLY A 678 -27.63 24.78 -8.43
N LYS A 679 -27.69 26.10 -8.69
CA LYS A 679 -28.15 26.67 -9.97
C LYS A 679 -27.06 26.75 -11.04
N ARG A 680 -25.78 26.64 -10.65
CA ARG A 680 -24.59 27.05 -11.41
C ARG A 680 -24.54 28.54 -11.82
N GLU A 681 -25.37 29.38 -11.21
CA GLU A 681 -25.47 30.83 -11.47
C GLU A 681 -24.61 31.61 -10.45
N TYR A 682 -23.29 31.61 -10.64
CA TYR A 682 -22.37 32.10 -9.59
C TYR A 682 -22.20 33.63 -9.51
N GLY A 683 -22.60 34.38 -10.53
CA GLY A 683 -22.43 35.85 -10.60
C GLY A 683 -22.81 36.63 -9.33
N PRO A 684 -23.94 36.36 -8.65
CA PRO A 684 -24.32 37.02 -7.41
C PRO A 684 -23.34 36.85 -6.23
N MET A 685 -22.44 35.87 -6.28
CA MET A 685 -21.40 35.68 -5.26
C MET A 685 -20.21 36.63 -5.44
N GLY A 686 -20.07 37.29 -6.59
CA GLY A 686 -18.93 38.18 -6.89
C GLY A 686 -18.77 39.39 -5.96
N THR A 687 -19.81 39.74 -5.20
CA THR A 687 -19.79 40.81 -4.18
C THR A 687 -19.70 40.30 -2.74
N LEU A 688 -19.66 38.97 -2.53
CA LEU A 688 -19.64 38.30 -1.23
C LEU A 688 -18.38 37.47 -0.98
N LEU A 689 -17.58 37.20 -2.02
CA LEU A 689 -16.35 36.40 -1.96
C LEU A 689 -15.12 37.26 -2.27
N MET A 690 -13.97 36.86 -1.75
CA MET A 690 -12.68 37.38 -2.22
C MET A 690 -12.46 36.97 -3.69
N PRO A 691 -11.84 37.82 -4.54
CA PRO A 691 -11.70 37.56 -5.99
C PRO A 691 -11.01 36.23 -6.34
N ASN A 692 -10.03 35.79 -5.54
CA ASN A 692 -9.38 34.49 -5.68
C ASN A 692 -10.37 33.33 -5.52
N LEU A 693 -11.18 33.35 -4.46
CA LEU A 693 -12.16 32.30 -4.15
C LEU A 693 -13.30 32.29 -5.19
N PHE A 694 -13.78 33.47 -5.61
CA PHE A 694 -14.74 33.59 -6.71
C PHE A 694 -14.21 32.97 -8.01
N THR A 695 -12.94 33.21 -8.34
CA THR A 695 -12.28 32.65 -9.53
C THR A 695 -12.13 31.12 -9.43
N GLN A 696 -11.70 30.61 -8.26
CA GLN A 696 -11.62 29.17 -7.99
C GLN A 696 -12.97 28.49 -8.17
N HIS A 697 -14.02 29.00 -7.51
CA HIS A 697 -15.37 28.44 -7.53
C HIS A 697 -16.01 28.52 -8.92
N THR A 698 -15.81 29.62 -9.65
CA THR A 698 -16.26 29.76 -11.03
C THR A 698 -15.58 28.74 -11.94
N SER A 699 -14.27 28.50 -11.79
CA SER A 699 -13.54 27.48 -12.55
C SER A 699 -14.03 26.06 -12.24
N GLN A 700 -14.31 25.76 -10.96
CA GLN A 700 -14.90 24.49 -10.53
C GLN A 700 -16.30 24.27 -11.14
N LEU A 701 -17.16 25.31 -11.15
CA LEU A 701 -18.46 25.28 -11.85
C LEU A 701 -18.31 25.03 -13.35
N GLN A 702 -17.34 25.66 -14.01
CA GLN A 702 -17.07 25.40 -15.43
C GLN A 702 -16.59 23.97 -15.65
N GLY A 703 -15.82 23.38 -14.71
CA GLY A 703 -15.50 21.96 -14.71
C GLY A 703 -16.74 21.07 -14.56
N LEU A 704 -17.65 21.40 -13.65
CA LEU A 704 -18.92 20.69 -13.46
C LEU A 704 -19.81 20.77 -14.72
N ILE A 705 -19.88 21.92 -15.38
CA ILE A 705 -20.59 22.10 -16.66
C ILE A 705 -19.97 21.23 -17.77
N ARG A 706 -18.63 21.28 -17.96
CA ARG A 706 -17.92 20.45 -18.96
C ARG A 706 -18.16 18.95 -18.78
N ASN A 707 -18.32 18.50 -17.54
CA ASN A 707 -18.52 17.08 -17.21
C ASN A 707 -19.99 16.65 -17.13
N HIS A 708 -20.94 17.55 -17.43
CA HIS A 708 -22.37 17.32 -17.24
C HIS A 708 -22.77 17.00 -15.79
N GLU A 709 -21.99 17.41 -14.79
CA GLU A 709 -22.28 17.13 -13.37
C GLU A 709 -22.99 18.33 -12.73
N ILE A 710 -24.23 18.18 -12.26
CA ILE A 710 -24.93 19.20 -11.46
C ILE A 710 -24.98 18.77 -10.00
N ASN A 711 -24.46 19.63 -9.12
CA ASN A 711 -24.57 19.45 -7.68
C ASN A 711 -25.98 19.80 -7.20
N ARG A 712 -26.47 19.06 -6.20
CA ARG A 712 -27.77 19.22 -5.56
C ARG A 712 -27.60 19.05 -4.06
N ILE A 713 -28.01 20.07 -3.31
CA ILE A 713 -28.07 20.05 -1.86
C ILE A 713 -29.53 20.14 -1.42
N ASP A 714 -30.12 18.98 -1.12
CA ASP A 714 -31.51 18.86 -0.69
C ASP A 714 -31.62 18.84 0.84
N ASP A 715 -32.80 19.17 1.36
CA ASP A 715 -33.17 19.09 2.79
C ASP A 715 -32.25 19.91 3.73
N LEU A 716 -31.57 20.92 3.18
CA LEU A 716 -30.54 21.71 3.85
C LEU A 716 -31.05 22.41 5.11
N LYS A 717 -30.63 21.89 6.26
CA LYS A 717 -30.89 22.45 7.59
C LYS A 717 -29.58 22.86 8.25
N ILE A 718 -29.39 24.16 8.41
CA ILE A 718 -28.36 24.69 9.32
C ILE A 718 -28.83 24.39 10.75
N GLU A 719 -28.03 23.66 11.52
CA GLU A 719 -28.34 23.34 12.92
C GLU A 719 -27.69 24.33 13.88
N GLN A 720 -26.52 24.86 13.51
CA GLN A 720 -25.78 25.84 14.30
C GLN A 720 -24.79 26.60 13.41
N ILE A 721 -24.54 27.86 13.77
CA ILE A 721 -23.31 28.58 13.44
C ILE A 721 -22.65 28.96 14.77
N ASP A 722 -21.33 28.80 14.90
CA ASP A 722 -20.56 29.25 16.07
C ASP A 722 -19.45 30.19 15.58
N LEU A 723 -19.29 31.37 16.20
CA LEU A 723 -18.17 32.27 15.86
C LEU A 723 -16.92 31.78 16.60
N VAL A 724 -15.94 31.29 15.86
CA VAL A 724 -14.81 30.50 16.38
C VAL A 724 -13.43 31.10 16.11
N ASN A 725 -13.31 32.25 15.46
CA ASN A 725 -12.08 33.05 15.52
C ASN A 725 -12.38 34.53 15.21
N VAL A 726 -11.56 35.42 15.74
CA VAL A 726 -11.41 36.80 15.25
C VAL A 726 -9.94 37.21 15.28
N ARG A 727 -9.49 37.83 14.18
CA ARG A 727 -8.27 38.63 14.07
C ARG A 727 -8.68 40.08 13.85
N TYR A 728 -8.37 40.95 14.81
CA TYR A 728 -8.71 42.37 14.76
C TYR A 728 -7.45 43.24 14.79
N THR A 729 -7.18 43.93 13.69
CA THR A 729 -5.99 44.76 13.43
C THR A 729 -6.36 46.24 13.25
N GLU A 730 -5.40 47.15 13.39
CA GLU A 730 -5.56 48.55 12.96
C GLU A 730 -5.89 48.60 11.47
N LYS A 731 -5.05 47.96 10.65
CA LYS A 731 -5.25 47.85 9.21
C LYS A 731 -6.49 47.00 8.94
N THR A 732 -7.58 47.65 8.53
CA THR A 732 -8.88 47.02 8.31
C THR A 732 -8.80 45.84 7.35
N THR A 733 -7.96 45.90 6.31
CA THR A 733 -7.80 44.81 5.32
C THR A 733 -7.09 43.56 5.84
N GLN A 734 -6.64 43.54 7.10
CA GLN A 734 -6.08 42.36 7.78
C GLN A 734 -6.99 41.85 8.91
N ARG A 735 -8.22 42.39 9.02
CA ARG A 735 -9.24 41.87 9.93
C ARG A 735 -9.89 40.64 9.33
N GLU A 736 -10.02 39.60 10.14
CA GLU A 736 -10.63 38.31 9.77
C GLU A 736 -11.56 37.81 10.88
N PHE A 737 -12.61 37.07 10.53
CA PHE A 737 -13.36 36.25 11.48
C PHE A 737 -13.72 34.90 10.86
N THR A 738 -13.87 33.88 11.69
CA THR A 738 -14.26 32.54 11.22
C THR A 738 -15.54 32.07 11.88
N ALA A 739 -16.52 31.71 11.05
CA ALA A 739 -17.76 31.07 11.46
C ALA A 739 -17.66 29.56 11.22
N PHE A 740 -17.94 28.75 12.25
CA PHE A 740 -18.04 27.30 12.14
C PHE A 740 -19.50 26.91 11.94
N ILE A 741 -19.81 26.35 10.77
CA ILE A 741 -21.17 26.00 10.36
C ILE A 741 -21.39 24.51 10.57
N THR A 742 -22.45 24.14 11.28
CA THR A 742 -22.94 22.74 11.38
C THR A 742 -24.26 22.63 10.65
N ALA A 743 -24.32 21.77 9.64
CA ALA A 743 -25.50 21.57 8.81
C ALA A 743 -25.79 20.09 8.54
N LEU A 744 -27.04 19.82 8.17
CA LEU A 744 -27.57 18.52 7.77
C LEU A 744 -28.18 18.68 6.36
N ALA A 745 -27.76 17.88 5.39
CA ALA A 745 -28.31 17.91 4.03
C ALA A 745 -28.07 16.59 3.27
N ARG A 746 -28.71 16.40 2.12
CA ARG A 746 -28.27 15.44 1.09
C ARG A 746 -27.46 16.21 0.05
N ASP A 747 -26.13 16.12 0.10
CA ASP A 747 -25.23 16.69 -0.92
C ASP A 747 -24.85 15.61 -1.96
N TYR A 748 -25.35 15.75 -3.19
CA TYR A 748 -25.12 14.78 -4.25
C TYR A 748 -25.02 15.40 -5.65
N TYR A 749 -24.59 14.58 -6.61
CA TYR A 749 -24.33 14.99 -7.98
C TYR A 749 -25.15 14.14 -8.95
N LEU A 750 -25.80 14.82 -9.89
CA LEU A 750 -26.55 14.22 -10.99
C LEU A 750 -25.87 14.50 -12.33
N ASP A 751 -26.09 13.66 -13.33
CA ASP A 751 -25.86 14.00 -14.74
C ASP A 751 -26.96 14.98 -15.20
N ASP A 752 -26.59 16.14 -15.72
CA ASP A 752 -27.50 17.25 -16.00
C ASP A 752 -28.35 17.09 -17.27
N ARG A 753 -28.01 16.11 -18.12
CA ARG A 753 -28.77 15.75 -19.33
C ARG A 753 -29.82 14.67 -19.05
N THR A 754 -29.52 13.78 -18.10
CA THR A 754 -30.30 12.55 -17.85
C THR A 754 -30.95 12.49 -16.48
N GLY A 755 -30.61 13.41 -15.56
CA GLY A 755 -31.06 13.39 -14.16
C GLY A 755 -30.50 12.24 -13.33
N LYS A 756 -29.59 11.42 -13.89
CA LYS A 756 -29.10 10.20 -13.27
C LYS A 756 -28.14 10.51 -12.12
N PHE A 757 -28.33 9.87 -10.96
CA PHE A 757 -27.38 9.94 -9.84
C PHE A 757 -25.97 9.46 -10.24
N LEU A 758 -24.96 10.22 -9.85
CA LEU A 758 -23.54 9.93 -10.07
C LEU A 758 -22.81 9.57 -8.78
N ARG A 759 -22.87 10.44 -7.76
CA ARG A 759 -22.07 10.36 -6.52
C ARG A 759 -22.64 11.28 -5.42
N GLY A 760 -22.20 11.07 -4.18
CA GLY A 760 -22.61 11.85 -3.00
C GLY A 760 -23.68 11.16 -2.14
N ASP A 761 -24.26 11.92 -1.21
CA ASP A 761 -25.13 11.39 -0.15
C ASP A 761 -26.59 11.24 -0.58
N GLN A 762 -27.04 9.98 -0.60
CA GLN A 762 -28.45 9.64 -0.86
C GLN A 762 -29.35 9.78 0.37
N THR A 763 -28.77 9.98 1.56
CA THR A 763 -29.45 10.12 2.86
C THR A 763 -28.87 11.32 3.61
N PRO A 764 -29.66 12.12 4.36
CA PRO A 764 -29.14 13.34 4.99
C PRO A 764 -27.94 13.08 5.92
N ALA A 765 -26.80 13.68 5.59
CA ALA A 765 -25.56 13.61 6.33
C ALA A 765 -25.30 14.93 7.07
N ARG A 766 -24.74 14.84 8.29
CA ARG A 766 -24.28 16.02 9.04
C ARG A 766 -22.84 16.31 8.66
N PHE A 767 -22.58 17.52 8.19
CA PHE A 767 -21.26 18.03 7.85
C PHE A 767 -20.94 19.32 8.61
N GLN A 768 -19.66 19.69 8.62
CA GLN A 768 -19.15 20.84 9.34
C GLN A 768 -17.99 21.52 8.61
N GLU A 769 -18.00 22.85 8.59
CA GLU A 769 -17.05 23.66 7.83
C GLU A 769 -16.67 24.94 8.58
N PHE A 770 -15.42 25.37 8.43
CA PHE A 770 -14.92 26.67 8.89
C PHE A 770 -14.95 27.66 7.72
N TRP A 771 -15.73 28.72 7.86
CA TRP A 771 -15.92 29.78 6.86
C TRP A 771 -15.23 31.05 7.34
N THR A 772 -14.07 31.35 6.76
CA THR A 772 -13.23 32.50 7.16
C THR A 772 -13.47 33.68 6.24
N PHE A 773 -13.91 34.79 6.82
CA PHE A 773 -14.19 36.06 6.16
C PHE A 773 -13.06 37.05 6.43
N GLN A 774 -12.68 37.83 5.43
CA GLN A 774 -11.74 38.94 5.52
C GLN A 774 -12.47 40.25 5.22
N MET A 775 -12.11 41.32 5.92
CA MET A 775 -12.61 42.67 5.63
C MET A 775 -11.85 43.25 4.43
N MET A 776 -12.55 43.75 3.41
CA MET A 776 -11.97 44.46 2.26
C MET A 776 -12.94 45.55 1.79
N ASP A 777 -12.45 46.75 1.52
CA ASP A 777 -13.25 47.91 1.08
C ASP A 777 -14.49 48.17 1.96
N GLY A 778 -14.31 48.07 3.29
CA GLY A 778 -15.37 48.26 4.28
C GLY A 778 -16.43 47.15 4.34
N ARG A 779 -16.22 46.01 3.67
CA ARG A 779 -17.14 44.87 3.61
C ARG A 779 -16.45 43.57 4.00
N TRP A 780 -17.16 42.71 4.72
CA TRP A 780 -16.72 41.34 4.95
C TRP A 780 -16.97 40.48 3.72
N LEU A 781 -15.93 39.83 3.21
CA LEU A 781 -15.97 38.91 2.08
C LEU A 781 -15.43 37.54 2.51
N LEU A 782 -16.05 36.45 2.07
CA LEU A 782 -15.57 35.10 2.34
C LEU A 782 -14.23 34.87 1.62
N ARG A 783 -13.17 34.59 2.38
CA ARG A 783 -11.82 34.31 1.87
C ARG A 783 -11.60 32.81 1.65
N GLU A 784 -12.03 31.98 2.59
CA GLU A 784 -11.65 30.57 2.66
C GLU A 784 -12.73 29.71 3.31
N ILE A 785 -12.84 28.45 2.86
CA ILE A 785 -13.67 27.40 3.45
C ILE A 785 -12.78 26.19 3.73
N GLU A 786 -12.64 25.78 4.99
CA GLU A 786 -11.95 24.55 5.38
C GLU A 786 -12.93 23.48 5.87
N GLN A 787 -12.69 22.22 5.51
CA GLN A 787 -13.43 21.08 6.05
C GLN A 787 -13.03 20.82 7.51
N ALA A 788 -13.99 20.40 8.35
CA ALA A 788 -13.78 20.31 9.79
C ALA A 788 -12.62 19.41 10.25
N GLY A 789 -12.21 18.40 9.48
CA GLY A 789 -11.04 17.59 9.80
C GLY A 789 -9.70 18.33 9.68
N GLU A 790 -9.59 19.29 8.76
CA GLU A 790 -8.30 19.81 8.27
C GLU A 790 -7.93 21.19 8.87
N SER A 791 -8.92 21.90 9.41
CA SER A 791 -8.73 23.18 10.11
C SER A 791 -8.14 23.03 11.51
N ASP A 792 -7.40 24.04 11.95
CA ASP A 792 -6.89 24.18 13.32
C ASP A 792 -7.38 25.48 14.01
N VAL A 793 -8.34 26.18 13.39
CA VAL A 793 -8.94 27.45 13.86
C VAL A 793 -9.49 27.39 15.30
N LEU A 794 -9.95 26.22 15.77
CA LEU A 794 -10.38 26.04 17.17
C LEU A 794 -9.23 26.20 18.18
N LYS A 795 -7.99 25.89 17.79
CA LYS A 795 -6.79 25.97 18.63
C LYS A 795 -6.15 27.35 18.61
N GLU A 796 -6.22 28.05 17.47
CA GLU A 796 -5.70 29.41 17.31
C GLU A 796 -6.20 30.33 18.44
N ASP A 797 -5.40 31.33 18.84
CA ASP A 797 -5.91 32.38 19.75
C ASP A 797 -6.60 33.46 18.93
N ASN A 798 -7.63 34.07 19.52
CA ASN A 798 -8.21 35.28 18.95
C ASN A 798 -7.21 36.43 19.13
N PHE A 799 -6.98 37.18 18.06
CA PHE A 799 -6.02 38.27 18.02
C PHE A 799 -6.76 39.61 18.00
N ALA A 800 -6.29 40.57 18.79
CA ALA A 800 -6.79 41.93 18.82
C ALA A 800 -5.62 42.86 19.12
N GLU A 801 -5.09 43.50 18.09
CA GLU A 801 -3.81 44.23 18.07
C GLU A 801 -3.73 45.28 19.20
N MET A 802 -4.78 46.08 19.34
CA MET A 802 -4.90 47.18 20.31
C MET A 802 -5.06 46.74 21.78
N LEU A 803 -5.19 45.43 22.06
CA LEU A 803 -5.50 44.92 23.40
C LEU A 803 -4.31 44.15 23.98
N THR A 804 -3.92 44.50 25.20
CA THR A 804 -2.88 43.76 25.94
C THR A 804 -3.38 42.37 26.35
N ASP A 805 -2.46 41.43 26.57
CA ASP A 805 -2.83 40.08 27.04
C ASP A 805 -3.55 40.10 28.40
N ASP A 806 -3.29 41.10 29.27
CA ASP A 806 -4.02 41.26 30.54
C ASP A 806 -5.41 41.88 30.35
N THR A 807 -5.57 42.83 29.42
CA THR A 807 -6.90 43.30 28.98
C THR A 807 -7.74 42.13 28.45
N LEU A 808 -7.13 41.25 27.67
CA LEU A 808 -7.79 40.07 27.11
C LEU A 808 -8.15 39.03 28.18
N LYS A 809 -7.29 38.77 29.17
CA LYS A 809 -7.65 37.96 30.35
C LYS A 809 -8.88 38.54 31.07
N GLY A 810 -8.94 39.86 31.25
CA GLY A 810 -10.09 40.55 31.83
C GLY A 810 -11.39 40.34 31.04
N ILE A 811 -11.33 40.46 29.71
CA ILE A 811 -12.48 40.23 28.80
C ILE A 811 -12.96 38.76 28.83
N TYR A 812 -12.04 37.80 28.91
CA TYR A 812 -12.40 36.38 28.99
C TYR A 812 -12.91 35.96 30.38
N GLY A 813 -12.38 36.56 31.45
CA GLY A 813 -12.68 36.24 32.85
C GLY A 813 -12.07 34.92 33.32
N GLU A 814 -12.25 34.57 34.60
CA GLU A 814 -11.66 33.37 35.23
C GLU A 814 -12.06 32.05 34.53
N LYS A 815 -13.23 32.00 33.89
CA LYS A 815 -13.66 30.90 33.01
C LYS A 815 -13.01 30.98 31.62
N ALA A 816 -11.74 31.37 31.55
CA ALA A 816 -10.92 31.29 30.34
C ALA A 816 -10.59 29.81 30.05
N ALA A 817 -11.50 29.14 29.34
CA ALA A 817 -11.35 27.75 28.94
C ALA A 817 -10.03 27.51 28.18
N PRO A 818 -9.47 26.28 28.24
CA PRO A 818 -8.28 25.93 27.48
C PRO A 818 -8.47 26.16 25.98
N LYS A 819 -7.35 26.32 25.25
CA LYS A 819 -7.35 26.36 23.79
C LYS A 819 -8.11 25.15 23.22
N GLY A 820 -8.86 25.36 22.14
CA GLY A 820 -9.54 24.27 21.46
C GLY A 820 -8.55 23.27 20.85
N GLU A 821 -9.06 22.11 20.48
CA GLU A 821 -8.26 21.07 19.84
C GLU A 821 -8.04 21.40 18.35
N ALA A 822 -6.82 21.18 17.84
CA ALA A 822 -6.56 21.22 16.41
C ALA A 822 -7.30 20.10 15.65
N GLY A 823 -7.39 20.20 14.33
CA GLY A 823 -7.91 19.14 13.46
C GLY A 823 -7.18 17.81 13.71
N PRO A 824 -7.89 16.67 13.79
CA PRO A 824 -7.30 15.37 14.14
C PRO A 824 -6.29 14.83 13.10
N TRP A 825 -6.16 15.51 11.95
CA TRP A 825 -5.24 15.22 10.87
C TRP A 825 -3.91 16.01 10.96
N LEU A 826 -3.74 16.89 11.95
CA LEU A 826 -2.52 17.67 12.14
C LEU A 826 -1.48 16.93 13.00
N GLU A 827 -0.26 16.77 12.47
CA GLU A 827 0.85 16.19 13.22
C GLU A 827 1.41 17.22 14.23
N LYS A 828 1.60 16.83 15.49
CA LYS A 828 1.98 17.74 16.60
C LYS A 828 3.30 18.50 16.40
N GLU A 829 4.17 18.03 15.52
CA GLU A 829 5.43 18.69 15.18
C GLU A 829 5.21 19.82 14.17
N VAL A 830 4.36 19.59 13.15
CA VAL A 830 3.86 20.62 12.22
C VAL A 830 3.10 21.70 13.00
N GLU A 831 2.22 21.27 13.90
CA GLU A 831 1.40 22.12 14.78
C GLU A 831 2.24 23.11 15.63
N GLN A 832 3.38 22.65 16.15
CA GLN A 832 4.32 23.48 16.91
C GLN A 832 5.12 24.41 15.99
N LYS A 833 5.48 23.95 14.79
CA LYS A 833 6.29 24.73 13.85
C LYS A 833 5.51 25.85 13.18
N ALA A 834 4.26 25.63 12.77
CA ALA A 834 3.37 26.69 12.28
C ALA A 834 3.29 27.84 13.29
N THR A 835 3.12 27.49 14.58
CA THR A 835 3.13 28.47 15.69
C THR A 835 4.44 29.27 15.78
N ARG A 836 5.60 28.70 15.42
CA ARG A 836 6.90 29.42 15.36
C ARG A 836 7.01 30.30 14.11
N ILE A 837 6.57 29.82 12.96
CA ILE A 837 6.57 30.57 11.68
C ILE A 837 5.69 31.80 11.82
N ASP A 838 4.48 31.65 12.34
CA ASP A 838 3.54 32.77 12.54
C ASP A 838 4.12 33.84 13.48
N ARG A 839 4.85 33.43 14.52
CA ARG A 839 5.58 34.35 15.40
C ARG A 839 6.70 35.10 14.69
N MET A 840 7.49 34.42 13.87
CA MET A 840 8.61 35.02 13.13
C MET A 840 8.10 36.00 12.05
N LEU A 841 7.04 35.64 11.32
CA LEU A 841 6.44 36.49 10.30
C LEU A 841 5.82 37.77 10.89
N ASN A 842 5.31 37.76 12.12
CA ASN A 842 4.85 38.99 12.80
C ASN A 842 5.96 40.05 12.97
N PHE A 843 7.24 39.66 12.94
CA PHE A 843 8.39 40.58 12.98
C PHE A 843 8.88 40.89 11.56
N LEU A 844 9.12 39.87 10.73
CA LEU A 844 9.59 40.06 9.35
C LEU A 844 8.63 40.91 8.50
N SER A 845 7.31 40.79 8.71
CA SER A 845 6.31 41.61 8.02
C SER A 845 6.33 43.09 8.44
N GLN A 846 7.10 43.48 9.46
CA GLN A 846 7.27 44.89 9.82
C GLN A 846 8.29 45.59 8.93
N THR A 847 9.43 44.94 8.67
CA THR A 847 10.50 45.46 7.81
C THR A 847 10.21 45.24 6.33
N ASP A 848 9.77 44.03 5.93
CA ASP A 848 9.45 43.71 4.53
C ASP A 848 8.01 43.18 4.39
N LYS A 849 7.19 43.89 3.62
CA LYS A 849 5.77 43.57 3.42
C LYS A 849 5.53 42.34 2.53
N LEU A 850 6.56 41.76 1.91
CA LEU A 850 6.46 40.45 1.26
C LEU A 850 6.30 39.31 2.28
N TRP A 851 6.80 39.43 3.51
CA TRP A 851 6.64 38.43 4.57
C TRP A 851 5.25 38.45 5.25
N ASP A 852 4.22 39.01 4.59
CA ASP A 852 2.83 38.88 5.02
C ASP A 852 2.32 37.45 4.76
N ARG A 853 2.16 36.68 5.84
CA ARG A 853 1.66 35.29 5.88
C ARG A 853 0.45 35.06 4.97
N ASN A 854 -0.56 35.93 5.02
CA ASN A 854 -1.81 35.71 4.29
C ASN A 854 -1.61 35.98 2.80
N GLN A 855 -0.82 37.01 2.44
CA GLN A 855 -0.41 37.23 1.05
C GLN A 855 0.44 36.07 0.49
N MET A 856 1.34 35.48 1.28
CA MET A 856 2.15 34.30 0.89
C MET A 856 1.27 33.07 0.62
N LEU A 857 0.31 32.77 1.50
CA LEU A 857 -0.62 31.64 1.36
C LEU A 857 -1.56 31.81 0.17
N GLU A 858 -2.15 33.00 -0.02
CA GLU A 858 -3.01 33.32 -1.17
C GLU A 858 -2.22 33.29 -2.50
N ARG A 859 -0.97 33.78 -2.50
CA ARG A 859 -0.06 33.70 -3.66
C ARG A 859 0.20 32.25 -4.05
N ALA A 860 0.48 31.38 -3.08
CA ALA A 860 0.69 29.95 -3.30
C ALA A 860 -0.57 29.24 -3.83
N ARG A 861 -1.74 29.49 -3.20
CA ARG A 861 -3.06 28.98 -3.62
C ARG A 861 -3.36 29.37 -5.08
N ARG A 862 -3.16 30.64 -5.44
CA ARG A 862 -3.40 31.16 -6.80
C ARG A 862 -2.50 30.51 -7.84
N ILE A 863 -1.19 30.42 -7.58
CA ILE A 863 -0.23 29.85 -8.54
C ILE A 863 -0.47 28.35 -8.73
N PHE A 864 -0.81 27.62 -7.66
CA PHE A 864 -1.20 26.21 -7.76
C PHE A 864 -2.38 25.99 -8.71
N LEU A 865 -3.47 26.73 -8.50
CA LEU A 865 -4.66 26.65 -9.36
C LEU A 865 -4.34 27.03 -10.81
N ASN A 866 -3.61 28.12 -11.04
CA ASN A 866 -3.23 28.57 -12.39
C ASN A 866 -2.38 27.52 -13.13
N VAL A 867 -1.41 26.88 -12.46
CA VAL A 867 -0.58 25.82 -13.06
C VAL A 867 -1.41 24.58 -13.40
N TYR A 868 -2.36 24.18 -12.54
CA TYR A 868 -3.24 23.04 -12.83
C TYR A 868 -4.26 23.34 -13.94
N LEU A 869 -4.81 24.55 -14.02
CA LEU A 869 -5.70 24.96 -15.11
C LEU A 869 -4.95 25.08 -16.44
N ALA A 870 -3.68 25.49 -16.43
CA ALA A 870 -2.82 25.45 -17.62
C ALA A 870 -2.57 24.00 -18.10
N ARG A 871 -2.37 23.06 -17.16
CA ARG A 871 -2.27 21.62 -17.46
C ARG A 871 -3.57 21.07 -18.05
N GLU A 872 -4.73 21.41 -17.47
CA GLU A 872 -6.04 20.96 -17.97
C GLU A 872 -6.36 21.51 -19.36
N ALA A 873 -6.01 22.78 -19.62
CA ALA A 873 -6.24 23.41 -20.91
C ALA A 873 -5.36 22.85 -22.06
N GLY A 874 -4.35 22.02 -21.77
CA GLY A 874 -3.44 21.45 -22.77
C GLY A 874 -2.67 22.51 -23.59
N ASP A 875 -2.54 23.72 -23.06
CA ASP A 875 -2.08 24.89 -23.81
C ASP A 875 -0.82 25.50 -23.16
N PRO A 876 0.36 25.31 -23.77
CA PRO A 876 1.61 25.90 -23.27
C PRO A 876 1.58 27.44 -23.21
N GLY A 877 0.66 28.10 -23.92
CA GLY A 877 0.46 29.56 -23.85
C GLY A 877 -0.28 30.05 -22.60
N LYS A 878 -0.93 29.15 -21.83
CA LYS A 878 -1.69 29.49 -20.62
C LYS A 878 -0.91 29.26 -19.32
N ILE A 879 0.35 28.86 -19.40
CA ILE A 879 1.24 28.79 -18.24
C ILE A 879 1.43 30.21 -17.69
N PRO A 880 1.28 30.45 -16.38
CA PRO A 880 1.42 31.77 -15.79
C PRO A 880 2.91 32.16 -15.68
N MET A 881 3.56 32.44 -16.80
CA MET A 881 5.02 32.62 -16.91
C MET A 881 5.59 33.63 -15.89
N GLU A 882 4.86 34.70 -15.60
CA GLU A 882 5.24 35.76 -14.66
C GLU A 882 5.28 35.31 -13.18
N ASP A 883 4.55 34.25 -12.84
CA ASP A 883 4.40 33.71 -11.49
C ASP A 883 5.44 32.62 -11.13
N LEU A 884 6.32 32.29 -12.07
CA LEU A 884 7.20 31.13 -12.02
C LEU A 884 8.66 31.54 -12.21
N PHE A 885 9.60 30.79 -11.63
CA PHE A 885 11.00 30.91 -12.05
C PHE A 885 11.18 30.39 -13.50
N PRO A 886 12.13 30.94 -14.29
CA PRO A 886 12.27 30.59 -15.71
C PRO A 886 12.47 29.09 -15.97
N ASN A 887 13.25 28.40 -15.14
CA ASN A 887 13.44 26.95 -15.22
C ASN A 887 12.15 26.16 -14.96
N VAL A 888 11.28 26.61 -14.05
CA VAL A 888 9.99 25.96 -13.75
C VAL A 888 9.02 26.15 -14.92
N SER A 889 8.94 27.37 -15.46
CA SER A 889 8.05 27.68 -16.57
C SER A 889 8.47 26.98 -17.88
N GLU A 890 9.77 26.92 -18.19
CA GLU A 890 10.31 26.16 -19.32
C GLU A 890 10.07 24.64 -19.18
N ASN A 891 10.26 24.07 -17.99
CA ASN A 891 9.98 22.66 -17.75
C ASN A 891 8.49 22.33 -17.92
N LEU A 892 7.59 23.14 -17.37
CA LEU A 892 6.14 22.97 -17.55
C LEU A 892 5.74 23.15 -19.02
N ARG A 893 6.31 24.14 -19.73
CA ARG A 893 6.06 24.36 -21.17
C ARG A 893 6.51 23.17 -22.00
N THR A 894 7.69 22.63 -21.73
CA THR A 894 8.24 21.44 -22.40
C THR A 894 7.40 20.19 -22.12
N GLN A 895 6.86 20.05 -20.91
CA GLN A 895 5.92 18.97 -20.58
C GLN A 895 4.61 19.11 -21.36
N LEU A 896 3.98 20.29 -21.37
CA LEU A 896 2.71 20.49 -22.08
C LEU A 896 2.84 20.40 -23.60
N VAL A 897 3.95 20.84 -24.19
CA VAL A 897 4.25 20.62 -25.61
C VAL A 897 4.29 19.12 -25.92
N LYS A 898 5.08 18.33 -25.18
CA LYS A 898 5.19 16.87 -25.38
C LYS A 898 3.87 16.13 -25.14
N TRP A 899 3.05 16.60 -24.20
CA TRP A 899 1.71 16.05 -23.99
C TRP A 899 0.81 16.35 -25.19
N LYS A 900 0.77 17.59 -25.66
CA LYS A 900 -0.01 18.03 -26.82
C LYS A 900 0.40 17.31 -28.12
N GLU A 901 1.70 17.17 -28.37
CA GLU A 901 2.27 16.39 -29.48
C GLU A 901 1.88 14.90 -29.39
N GLY A 902 1.89 14.33 -28.17
CA GLY A 902 1.44 12.97 -27.92
C GLY A 902 -0.09 12.78 -27.91
N GLY A 903 -0.87 13.85 -28.08
CA GLY A 903 -2.33 13.87 -28.02
C GLY A 903 -2.92 13.74 -26.61
N TYR A 904 -2.11 13.89 -25.56
CA TYR A 904 -2.50 13.69 -24.15
C TYR A 904 -3.12 14.95 -23.53
N VAL A 905 -4.17 14.75 -22.73
CA VAL A 905 -4.82 15.79 -21.91
C VAL A 905 -5.01 15.23 -20.49
N GLY A 906 -4.74 16.04 -19.46
CA GLY A 906 -5.04 15.70 -18.07
C GLY A 906 -6.28 16.45 -17.59
N GLU A 907 -7.30 15.76 -17.08
CA GLU A 907 -8.47 16.38 -16.46
C GLU A 907 -8.40 16.22 -14.94
N TYR A 908 -8.72 17.28 -14.20
CA TYR A 908 -8.68 17.31 -12.74
C TYR A 908 -10.07 17.63 -12.18
N ARG A 909 -11.01 16.68 -12.30
CA ARG A 909 -12.40 16.91 -11.89
C ARG A 909 -12.49 17.17 -10.39
N ASN A 910 -13.29 18.18 -10.02
CA ASN A 910 -13.43 18.66 -8.65
C ASN A 910 -12.09 19.07 -8.02
N LEU A 911 -11.12 19.61 -8.79
CA LEU A 911 -9.89 20.13 -8.23
C LEU A 911 -10.19 21.21 -7.18
N CYS A 912 -9.83 20.95 -5.93
CA CYS A 912 -9.99 21.90 -4.83
C CYS A 912 -8.74 21.90 -3.94
N VAL A 913 -8.27 23.10 -3.58
CA VAL A 913 -7.24 23.27 -2.54
C VAL A 913 -7.95 23.34 -1.20
N ARG A 914 -7.84 22.27 -0.41
CA ARG A 914 -8.45 22.12 0.91
C ARG A 914 -7.75 22.99 1.95
N LYS A 915 -6.41 23.01 1.93
CA LYS A 915 -5.58 23.82 2.83
C LYS A 915 -4.23 24.16 2.20
N VAL A 916 -3.69 25.33 2.53
CA VAL A 916 -2.29 25.71 2.30
C VAL A 916 -1.66 26.03 3.65
N GLU A 917 -0.48 25.49 3.92
CA GLU A 917 0.17 25.56 5.23
C GLU A 917 1.67 25.84 5.06
N LEU A 918 2.22 26.81 5.78
CA LEU A 918 3.64 27.11 5.76
C LEU A 918 4.44 26.07 6.55
N LEU A 919 5.42 25.44 5.89
CA LEU A 919 6.31 24.47 6.51
C LEU A 919 7.68 25.02 6.86
N LEU A 920 8.16 26.04 6.13
CA LEU A 920 9.50 26.59 6.30
C LEU A 920 9.54 28.02 5.78
N VAL A 921 10.26 28.89 6.49
CA VAL A 921 10.59 30.26 6.07
C VAL A 921 12.10 30.47 6.22
N ARG A 922 12.71 31.13 5.23
CA ARG A 922 14.14 31.43 5.18
C ARG A 922 14.33 32.87 4.68
N ASN A 923 14.61 33.79 5.61
CA ASN A 923 15.00 35.17 5.35
C ASN A 923 16.53 35.27 5.36
N TYR A 924 17.10 35.92 4.35
CA TYR A 924 18.55 36.00 4.11
C TYR A 924 19.02 37.46 4.03
N ALA A 925 20.30 37.71 4.35
CA ALA A 925 20.90 39.03 4.19
C ALA A 925 20.99 39.43 2.70
N ASP A 926 21.14 38.44 1.81
CA ASP A 926 20.84 38.57 0.38
C ASP A 926 19.41 38.13 0.10
N ASN A 927 18.50 39.11 0.02
CA ASN A 927 17.07 38.84 -0.17
C ASN A 927 16.74 38.11 -1.49
N THR A 928 17.65 38.04 -2.47
CA THR A 928 17.41 37.23 -3.68
C THR A 928 17.42 35.72 -3.40
N GLN A 929 17.92 35.32 -2.23
CA GLN A 929 17.91 33.94 -1.75
C GLN A 929 16.68 33.60 -0.89
N ASP A 930 15.89 34.61 -0.48
CA ASP A 930 14.67 34.45 0.32
C ASP A 930 13.74 33.38 -0.27
N GLU A 931 13.28 32.47 0.58
CA GLU A 931 12.33 31.43 0.19
C GLU A 931 11.40 30.97 1.32
N PHE A 932 10.21 30.50 0.93
CA PHE A 932 9.30 29.78 1.82
C PHE A 932 8.79 28.50 1.17
N THR A 933 8.49 27.50 1.99
CA THR A 933 7.92 26.22 1.56
C THR A 933 6.51 26.07 2.14
N VAL A 934 5.54 25.72 1.29
CA VAL A 934 4.20 25.33 1.73
C VAL A 934 3.91 23.85 1.47
N ARG A 935 3.06 23.27 2.32
CA ARG A 935 2.25 22.10 2.01
C ARG A 935 0.92 22.56 1.40
N ILE A 936 0.55 21.99 0.27
CA ILE A 936 -0.72 22.21 -0.40
C ILE A 936 -1.51 20.90 -0.32
N SER A 937 -2.51 20.87 0.56
CA SER A 937 -3.47 19.77 0.67
C SER A 937 -4.59 20.03 -0.33
N ALA A 938 -4.71 19.18 -1.34
CA ALA A 938 -5.72 19.28 -2.39
C ALA A 938 -6.54 17.99 -2.49
N HIS A 939 -7.61 18.03 -3.29
CA HIS A 939 -8.26 16.83 -3.81
C HIS A 939 -8.63 17.02 -5.28
N ALA A 940 -8.67 15.93 -6.05
CA ALA A 940 -9.21 15.89 -7.42
C ALA A 940 -9.49 14.42 -7.80
N GLN A 941 -10.38 14.17 -8.76
CA GLN A 941 -10.36 12.91 -9.51
C GLN A 941 -9.39 13.11 -10.69
N GLN A 942 -8.22 12.47 -10.66
CA GLN A 942 -7.25 12.61 -11.74
C GLN A 942 -7.59 11.69 -12.92
N ILE A 943 -7.70 12.27 -14.11
CA ILE A 943 -7.96 11.55 -15.37
C ILE A 943 -6.90 11.97 -16.38
N ILE A 944 -6.42 11.02 -17.20
CA ILE A 944 -5.52 11.27 -18.31
C ILE A 944 -6.15 10.64 -19.55
N ARG A 945 -6.39 11.46 -20.59
CA ARG A 945 -6.87 11.03 -21.90
C ARG A 945 -5.77 11.06 -22.94
N LYS A 946 -6.02 10.41 -24.08
CA LYS A 946 -5.36 10.64 -25.36
C LYS A 946 -6.41 10.69 -26.46
N GLY A 947 -6.63 11.88 -27.03
CA GLY A 947 -7.89 12.15 -27.74
C GLY A 947 -9.10 11.92 -26.83
N GLU A 948 -10.13 11.23 -27.32
CA GLU A 948 -11.32 10.89 -26.51
C GLU A 948 -11.06 9.76 -25.49
N MET A 949 -10.06 8.91 -25.75
CA MET A 949 -9.79 7.69 -24.98
C MET A 949 -9.20 8.01 -23.59
N VAL A 950 -9.84 7.49 -22.53
CA VAL A 950 -9.28 7.49 -21.17
C VAL A 950 -8.16 6.46 -21.06
N ILE A 951 -6.98 6.87 -20.61
CA ILE A 951 -5.81 6.01 -20.33
C ILE A 951 -5.69 5.71 -18.83
N ARG A 952 -5.99 6.69 -17.98
CA ARG A 952 -6.06 6.55 -16.52
C ARG A 952 -7.24 7.36 -16.02
N GLU A 953 -8.04 6.79 -15.12
CA GLU A 953 -9.05 7.49 -14.34
C GLU A 953 -8.99 6.95 -12.91
N GLU A 954 -8.96 7.84 -11.93
CA GLU A 954 -9.16 7.48 -10.53
C GLU A 954 -10.66 7.26 -10.28
N ALA A 955 -11.03 6.19 -9.57
CA ALA A 955 -12.44 5.79 -9.45
C ALA A 955 -13.30 6.73 -8.58
N TYR A 956 -12.69 7.71 -7.93
CA TYR A 956 -13.30 8.72 -7.07
C TYR A 956 -12.33 9.92 -6.92
N VAL A 957 -12.83 11.03 -6.38
CA VAL A 957 -11.98 12.18 -6.00
C VAL A 957 -11.02 11.74 -4.91
N THR A 958 -9.70 11.84 -5.15
CA THR A 958 -8.67 11.44 -4.19
C THR A 958 -8.03 12.66 -3.50
N PRO A 959 -7.77 12.60 -2.18
CA PRO A 959 -6.96 13.61 -1.49
C PRO A 959 -5.47 13.40 -1.79
N PHE A 960 -4.73 14.48 -2.02
CA PHE A 960 -3.29 14.46 -2.20
C PHE A 960 -2.59 15.66 -1.52
N GLU A 961 -1.29 15.54 -1.30
CA GLU A 961 -0.41 16.57 -0.75
C GLU A 961 0.69 16.87 -1.78
N GLU A 962 0.90 18.15 -2.12
CA GLU A 962 2.12 18.61 -2.78
C GLU A 962 2.88 19.59 -1.89
N TYR A 963 4.18 19.79 -2.17
CA TYR A 963 5.09 20.60 -1.37
C TYR A 963 5.81 21.58 -2.29
N TRP A 964 5.54 22.87 -2.17
CA TRP A 964 5.92 23.89 -3.17
C TRP A 964 6.82 24.94 -2.50
N THR A 965 7.98 25.20 -3.11
CA THR A 965 8.93 26.23 -2.64
C THR A 965 8.79 27.48 -3.51
N PHE A 966 8.53 28.62 -2.87
CA PHE A 966 8.48 29.94 -3.50
C PHE A 966 9.74 30.71 -3.15
N GLY A 967 10.35 31.36 -4.13
CA GLY A 967 11.49 32.24 -3.95
C GLY A 967 11.17 33.67 -4.34
N ARG A 968 11.98 34.62 -3.84
CA ARG A 968 11.92 36.02 -4.26
C ARG A 968 12.58 36.20 -5.63
N LEU A 969 11.84 36.73 -6.60
CA LEU A 969 12.33 37.09 -7.93
C LEU A 969 11.53 38.26 -8.48
N ASP A 970 12.20 39.25 -9.07
CA ASP A 970 11.62 40.50 -9.56
C ASP A 970 10.77 41.25 -8.51
N GLY A 971 11.18 41.18 -7.24
CA GLY A 971 10.46 41.78 -6.11
C GLY A 971 9.16 41.07 -5.74
N GLN A 972 8.93 39.83 -6.19
CA GLN A 972 7.73 39.04 -5.88
C GLN A 972 8.06 37.60 -5.49
N TRP A 973 7.13 36.96 -4.79
CA TRP A 973 7.12 35.50 -4.64
C TRP A 973 6.71 34.81 -5.93
N LYS A 974 7.61 33.96 -6.45
CA LYS A 974 7.42 33.11 -7.64
C LYS A 974 7.77 31.66 -7.33
N LEU A 975 7.14 30.71 -8.03
CA LEU A 975 7.37 29.27 -7.79
C LEU A 975 8.78 28.86 -8.25
N LYS A 976 9.61 28.41 -7.31
CA LYS A 976 11.04 28.10 -7.47
C LYS A 976 11.29 26.61 -7.70
N GLU A 977 10.62 25.72 -6.95
CA GLU A 977 10.59 24.28 -7.21
C GLU A 977 9.33 23.60 -6.62
N LEU A 978 9.00 22.41 -7.15
CA LEU A 978 8.06 21.46 -6.52
C LEU A 978 8.89 20.37 -5.83
N LEU A 979 8.83 20.29 -4.51
CA LEU A 979 9.58 19.31 -3.72
C LEU A 979 8.94 17.91 -3.83
N PRO A 980 9.72 16.87 -4.14
CA PRO A 980 9.24 15.49 -3.99
C PRO A 980 8.76 15.23 -2.55
N PRO A 981 7.71 14.43 -2.31
CA PRO A 981 7.08 14.31 -0.97
C PRO A 981 8.02 13.97 0.19
N GLY A 982 9.10 13.21 -0.06
CA GLY A 982 10.13 12.90 0.95
C GLY A 982 11.12 14.04 1.23
N ARG A 983 11.23 15.07 0.37
CA ARG A 983 11.85 16.36 0.69
C ARG A 983 10.84 17.27 1.38
N GLY A 984 9.61 17.32 0.88
CA GLY A 984 8.52 18.11 1.44
C GLY A 984 8.20 17.82 2.91
N LYS A 985 7.99 16.55 3.26
CA LYS A 985 7.82 16.13 4.67
C LYS A 985 9.09 16.37 5.51
N GLY A 986 10.27 16.27 4.90
CA GLY A 986 11.55 16.62 5.54
C GLY A 986 11.69 18.12 5.84
N ALA A 987 11.03 19.00 5.09
CA ALA A 987 11.07 20.45 5.33
C ALA A 987 10.43 20.85 6.66
N VAL A 988 9.54 20.02 7.23
CA VAL A 988 9.02 20.19 8.59
C VAL A 988 10.16 20.17 9.62
N ALA A 989 11.13 19.26 9.48
CA ALA A 989 12.22 19.08 10.45
C ALA A 989 13.39 20.08 10.31
N LEU A 990 13.41 20.93 9.27
CA LEU A 990 14.41 21.99 9.12
C LEU A 990 14.02 23.20 9.97
N GLU A 991 14.90 23.77 10.80
CA GLU A 991 14.57 25.04 11.48
C GLU A 991 14.40 26.19 10.47
N ASN A 992 13.54 27.16 10.82
CA ASN A 992 13.42 28.39 10.02
C ASN A 992 14.70 29.23 10.14
N ILE A 993 14.99 30.03 9.12
CA ILE A 993 16.17 30.88 9.07
C ILE A 993 15.73 32.34 9.02
N ASP A 994 16.41 33.17 9.81
CA ASP A 994 16.48 34.61 9.66
C ASP A 994 17.94 35.01 9.89
N GLU A 995 18.69 35.27 8.81
CA GLU A 995 20.15 35.38 8.86
C GLU A 995 20.65 36.64 9.59
N GLU A 996 19.83 37.70 9.66
CA GLU A 996 20.14 38.92 10.41
C GLU A 996 19.85 38.80 11.91
N SER A 997 19.14 37.75 12.34
CA SER A 997 18.79 37.51 13.75
C SER A 997 19.75 36.55 14.44
N THR A 998 20.23 36.94 15.62
CA THR A 998 20.97 36.01 16.49
C THR A 998 20.05 34.86 16.99
N PRO A 999 20.63 33.71 17.37
CA PRO A 999 19.85 32.60 17.95
C PRO A 999 18.99 33.00 19.16
N ASP A 1000 19.43 33.96 19.96
CA ASP A 1000 18.67 34.48 21.10
C ASP A 1000 17.51 35.39 20.68
N GLN A 1001 17.65 36.18 19.60
CA GLN A 1001 16.54 36.93 19.00
C GLN A 1001 15.48 35.98 18.40
N LEU A 1002 15.90 34.93 17.69
CA LEU A 1002 15.00 33.87 17.20
C LEU A 1002 14.28 33.14 18.34
N GLN A 1003 15.01 32.78 19.42
CA GLN A 1003 14.41 32.21 20.63
C GLN A 1003 13.46 33.18 21.33
N TRP A 1004 13.70 34.49 21.27
CA TRP A 1004 12.82 35.51 21.81
C TRP A 1004 11.54 35.65 20.95
N TYR A 1005 11.64 35.72 19.61
CA TYR A 1005 10.50 35.68 18.70
C TYR A 1005 9.63 34.44 18.95
N TYR A 1006 10.25 33.26 19.08
CA TYR A 1006 9.54 32.01 19.38
C TYR A 1006 8.88 31.97 20.76
N ARG A 1007 9.20 32.89 21.69
CA ARG A 1007 8.58 32.99 23.02
C ARG A 1007 7.47 34.04 23.09
N GLN A 1008 7.60 35.16 22.38
CA GLN A 1008 6.56 36.20 22.41
C GLN A 1008 5.28 35.74 21.66
N PRO A 1009 4.08 36.02 22.19
CA PRO A 1009 2.84 35.80 21.45
C PRO A 1009 2.57 36.88 20.39
N ARG A 1010 3.24 38.03 20.49
CA ARG A 1010 3.03 39.25 19.69
C ARG A 1010 4.34 40.02 19.54
N ALA A 1011 4.44 40.86 18.52
CA ALA A 1011 5.39 41.98 18.54
C ALA A 1011 4.99 43.01 19.63
N LYS A 1012 5.91 43.89 19.99
CA LYS A 1012 5.72 45.04 20.87
C LYS A 1012 6.05 46.32 20.12
#